data_AF-A0A1P8N219-F1
#
_entry.id   AF-A0A1P8N219-F1
#
_cell.length_a   1.000
_cell.length_b   1.000
_cell.length_c   1.000
_cell.angle_alpha   90.00
_cell.angle_beta   90.00
_cell.angle_gamma   90.00
#
_symmetry.space_group_name_H-M   'P 1'
#
loop_
_entity.id
_entity.type
_entity.pdbx_description
1 polymer ?
#
loop_
_entity_poly.entity_id
_entity_poly.type
_entity_poly.pdbx_seq_one_letter_code
_entity_poly.pdbx_strand_id
1 'polypeptide(L)'
;MFRRAIQLFRRYARWHEDLEAPGFALSDEGSGEAMGQVERVHLTRGLIRVSGWCRTRTLDLVIGGTSHAGQPTLSRLDVSAAHDLDPVQPYGFVVEGAYDGAAACHLVLNGPTRPHVFPIAMPSARARRRARLRVGQAFVRDVWRIAPVILRWLVTRDDALRAPIKRGLRFEEPGAWALRFDPAVLPSAKTEAVSDRGESAAPITIVLPVFNAFELLQEALSRVLSHTDLPWHLVMIEDGSTDPRVRPFLRDWAAEHAQGQGEGQGDAPRITLIEHDDNLGFIRAVNTGLEAAAGRAGHVVLLNSDALVPQGWASRLLAPMLADDSVASVTPMSNDAEIFTVPAICQRGALARGMADAIDRVAQTLPPGPPGTTRAEAPTGVGFCMAMNRRFLDKVPLLDTYFGRGYGEEVDWCRRIAALGGRHLGIATLFVEHRGGSSFGSAAKQALVLKNNAIISERYPGYDTMVQDFIQTDPLVSARVVLGLAWAQAQVGAQVGARVGSDGAVPIYLGHTMGGGAETYLQGRIAADIAAGGAAVTLRVGGPLPWLLGVHGPGGVTQVALDDTGVLSRLLAPLTRRRIIYSNGVGHEDPVTLPSVLTRLKRGPQDRIEVLLHDFLPLSPSYTLLDAKGRYRGVPAMDNADPAHQSERADGTPVPLSEWRTAWGGLLAGADRIVAFSDNSRDLLQTAYPEAADACVVAPHSPDLTGIARVRPPAQGARPVIGVLGNIGYQKGAGLLQDLARHLGQSGAADLVVVGNIDPAYHLPPPARVHGSYQVEHVPNLAARYGITCWLIPSVWPETFSYTTHEALATGLPVWAFDLGAQGDTVRAAAARTGQGGVIPLDMQGKPDVDDLVTRMTAPAAGAARAGRG
;
A
#
# COMPACT_ATOMS: atom_id res chain seq x y z
N MET A 1 -15.61 14.39 35.67
CA MET A 1 -15.79 13.11 34.94
C MET A 1 -16.88 13.17 33.88
N PHE A 2 -18.09 13.68 34.17
CA PHE A 2 -19.23 13.68 33.25
C PHE A 2 -18.96 14.31 31.86
N ARG A 3 -18.28 15.47 31.79
CA ARG A 3 -17.88 16.08 30.50
C ARG A 3 -16.94 15.21 29.67
N ARG A 4 -16.01 14.47 30.31
CA ARG A 4 -15.09 13.54 29.63
C ARG A 4 -15.80 12.29 29.14
N ALA A 5 -16.76 11.77 29.90
CA ALA A 5 -17.61 10.66 29.47
C ALA A 5 -18.48 11.03 28.26
N ILE A 6 -19.05 12.23 28.25
CA ILE A 6 -19.79 12.77 27.09
C ILE A 6 -18.88 12.92 25.88
N GLN A 7 -17.65 13.41 26.05
CA GLN A 7 -16.68 13.53 24.95
C GLN A 7 -16.26 12.15 24.40
N LEU A 8 -16.07 11.16 25.27
CA LEU A 8 -15.76 9.80 24.89
C LEU A 8 -16.93 9.14 24.14
N PHE A 9 -18.16 9.31 24.62
CA PHE A 9 -19.36 8.85 23.91
C PHE A 9 -19.51 9.53 22.56
N ARG A 10 -19.28 10.85 22.47
CA ARG A 10 -19.31 11.57 21.17
C ARG A 10 -18.23 11.07 20.21
N ARG A 11 -17.05 10.70 20.71
CA ARG A 11 -16.00 10.06 19.91
C ARG A 11 -16.41 8.65 19.46
N TYR A 12 -17.02 7.88 20.35
CA TYR A 12 -17.49 6.53 20.05
C TYR A 12 -18.65 6.50 19.07
N ALA A 13 -19.63 7.36 19.26
CA ALA A 13 -20.74 7.53 18.35
C ALA A 13 -20.24 7.92 16.94
N ARG A 14 -19.32 8.89 16.84
CA ARG A 14 -18.69 9.23 15.54
C ARG A 14 -17.99 8.04 14.88
N TRP A 15 -17.38 7.17 15.67
CA TRP A 15 -16.66 6.00 15.16
C TRP A 15 -17.59 4.87 14.69
N HIS A 16 -18.78 4.74 15.27
CA HIS A 16 -19.70 3.60 15.02
C HIS A 16 -21.01 4.02 14.34
N GLU A 17 -21.19 5.31 14.05
CA GLU A 17 -22.27 5.83 13.22
C GLU A 17 -22.03 5.43 11.75
N ASP A 18 -23.08 4.91 11.12
CA ASP A 18 -23.14 4.60 9.68
C ASP A 18 -24.36 5.34 9.10
N LEU A 19 -24.09 6.29 8.21
CA LEU A 19 -25.07 7.28 7.76
C LEU A 19 -24.86 7.60 6.29
N GLU A 20 -25.90 7.42 5.49
CA GLU A 20 -25.91 7.81 4.08
C GLU A 20 -26.74 9.08 3.88
N ALA A 21 -26.28 9.95 3.00
CA ALA A 21 -27.00 11.12 2.50
C ALA A 21 -27.16 11.02 0.98
N PRO A 22 -28.29 11.54 0.44
CA PRO A 22 -28.55 11.50 -0.99
C PRO A 22 -27.53 12.36 -1.76
N GLY A 23 -27.23 11.94 -2.98
CA GLY A 23 -26.44 12.71 -3.94
C GLY A 23 -27.10 14.02 -4.38
N PHE A 24 -26.33 14.85 -5.07
CA PHE A 24 -26.76 16.14 -5.63
C PHE A 24 -25.99 16.47 -6.92
N ALA A 25 -26.59 17.30 -7.78
CA ALA A 25 -25.99 17.72 -9.04
C ALA A 25 -24.86 18.74 -8.83
N LEU A 26 -23.82 18.66 -9.67
CA LEU A 26 -22.73 19.64 -9.75
C LEU A 26 -22.91 20.44 -11.03
N SER A 27 -23.32 21.70 -10.93
CA SER A 27 -23.63 22.57 -12.07
C SER A 27 -23.05 23.95 -11.87
N ASP A 28 -22.52 24.57 -12.93
CA ASP A 28 -21.97 25.92 -12.83
C ASP A 28 -23.09 26.96 -12.65
N GLU A 29 -23.00 27.77 -11.60
CA GLU A 29 -24.03 28.76 -11.24
C GLU A 29 -24.20 29.89 -12.27
N GLY A 30 -23.22 30.13 -13.14
CA GLY A 30 -23.27 31.17 -14.17
C GLY A 30 -23.85 30.71 -15.50
N SER A 31 -23.48 29.51 -15.95
CA SER A 31 -23.84 28.95 -17.26
C SER A 31 -24.94 27.89 -17.21
N GLY A 32 -25.22 27.31 -16.05
CA GLY A 32 -26.14 26.18 -15.89
C GLY A 32 -25.60 24.85 -16.46
N GLU A 33 -24.34 24.81 -16.90
CA GLU A 33 -23.73 23.63 -17.48
C GLU A 33 -23.50 22.55 -16.41
N ALA A 34 -23.86 21.29 -16.72
CA ALA A 34 -23.63 20.15 -15.85
C ALA A 34 -22.14 19.81 -15.79
N MET A 35 -21.52 20.03 -14.62
CA MET A 35 -20.12 19.73 -14.35
C MET A 35 -19.90 18.32 -13.81
N GLY A 36 -20.94 17.68 -13.28
CA GLY A 36 -20.89 16.36 -12.66
C GLY A 36 -22.10 16.04 -11.80
N GLN A 37 -22.03 14.93 -11.08
CA GLN A 37 -23.02 14.57 -10.07
C GLN A 37 -22.33 13.85 -8.91
N VAL A 38 -22.64 14.27 -7.68
CA VAL A 38 -22.39 13.44 -6.50
C VAL A 38 -23.55 12.46 -6.42
N GLU A 39 -23.27 11.17 -6.45
CA GLU A 39 -24.29 10.12 -6.39
C GLU A 39 -24.56 9.70 -4.95
N ARG A 40 -23.49 9.66 -4.12
CA ARG A 40 -23.57 9.20 -2.74
C ARG A 40 -22.62 9.97 -1.85
N VAL A 41 -23.12 10.32 -0.65
CA VAL A 41 -22.32 10.85 0.46
C VAL A 41 -22.50 9.90 1.63
N HIS A 42 -21.41 9.24 2.03
CA HIS A 42 -21.43 8.22 3.06
C HIS A 42 -20.57 8.66 4.24
N LEU A 43 -21.16 8.74 5.42
CA LEU A 43 -20.49 9.01 6.68
C LEU A 43 -20.36 7.72 7.46
N THR A 44 -19.13 7.28 7.63
CA THR A 44 -18.83 6.08 8.42
C THR A 44 -17.54 6.30 9.17
N ARG A 45 -17.51 5.96 10.46
CA ARG A 45 -16.28 5.96 11.28
C ARG A 45 -15.53 7.30 11.38
N GLY A 46 -16.24 8.42 11.25
CA GLY A 46 -15.62 9.75 11.23
C GLY A 46 -14.91 10.08 9.91
N LEU A 47 -15.14 9.30 8.86
CA LEU A 47 -14.80 9.63 7.48
C LEU A 47 -16.06 10.08 6.75
N ILE A 48 -15.90 11.04 5.84
CA ILE A 48 -16.89 11.35 4.81
C ILE A 48 -16.33 10.85 3.48
N ARG A 49 -17.04 9.91 2.86
CA ARG A 49 -16.78 9.39 1.52
C ARG A 49 -17.78 10.01 0.56
N VAL A 50 -17.29 10.60 -0.51
CA VAL A 50 -18.09 11.21 -1.57
C VAL A 50 -17.77 10.50 -2.86
N SER A 51 -18.79 9.93 -3.50
CA SER A 51 -18.64 9.24 -4.78
C SER A 51 -19.61 9.80 -5.81
N GLY A 52 -19.17 9.83 -7.06
CA GLY A 52 -19.94 10.34 -8.16
C GLY A 52 -19.09 10.45 -9.41
N TRP A 53 -19.43 11.40 -10.27
CA TRP A 53 -18.66 11.69 -11.47
C TRP A 53 -18.52 13.20 -11.72
N CYS A 54 -17.45 13.63 -12.39
CA CYS A 54 -17.26 15.03 -12.78
C CYS A 54 -16.40 15.15 -14.04
N ARG A 55 -16.55 16.28 -14.75
CA ARG A 55 -15.83 16.58 -16.01
C ARG A 55 -14.40 17.10 -15.78
N THR A 56 -14.07 17.57 -14.57
CA THR A 56 -12.77 18.16 -14.23
C THR A 56 -11.74 17.09 -13.90
N ARG A 57 -10.48 17.29 -14.31
CA ARG A 57 -9.39 16.32 -14.07
C ARG A 57 -8.92 16.24 -12.62
N THR A 58 -9.20 17.28 -11.83
CA THR A 58 -8.85 17.34 -10.42
C THR A 58 -10.04 17.86 -9.62
N LEU A 59 -10.23 17.27 -8.45
CA LEU A 59 -11.22 17.70 -7.47
C LEU A 59 -10.60 17.66 -6.07
N ASP A 60 -11.14 18.44 -5.16
CA ASP A 60 -10.75 18.45 -3.76
C ASP A 60 -11.98 18.30 -2.87
N LEU A 61 -11.90 17.39 -1.91
CA LEU A 61 -12.84 17.37 -0.80
C LEU A 61 -12.27 18.23 0.32
N VAL A 62 -12.90 19.37 0.58
CA VAL A 62 -12.47 20.32 1.60
C VAL A 62 -13.32 20.14 2.86
N ILE A 63 -12.67 19.81 3.98
CA ILE A 63 -13.30 19.61 5.27
C ILE A 63 -12.67 20.54 6.29
N GLY A 64 -13.42 21.54 6.76
CA GLY A 64 -12.94 22.47 7.79
C GLY A 64 -11.66 23.22 7.41
N GLY A 65 -11.42 23.43 6.11
CA GLY A 65 -10.21 24.05 5.57
C GLY A 65 -9.07 23.08 5.21
N THR A 66 -9.21 21.78 5.51
CA THR A 66 -8.27 20.75 5.05
C THR A 66 -8.71 20.25 3.68
N SER A 67 -7.80 20.27 2.69
CA SER A 67 -8.08 19.78 1.33
C SER A 67 -7.62 18.34 1.17
N HIS A 68 -8.51 17.50 0.64
CA HIS A 68 -8.22 16.12 0.25
C HIS A 68 -8.30 16.01 -1.28
N ALA A 69 -7.14 16.00 -1.92
CA ALA A 69 -7.06 15.91 -3.37
C ALA A 69 -7.58 14.57 -3.88
N GLY A 70 -8.39 14.63 -4.92
CA GLY A 70 -8.94 13.51 -5.65
C GLY A 70 -8.84 13.74 -7.16
N GLN A 71 -8.91 12.66 -7.90
CA GLN A 71 -9.00 12.69 -9.36
C GLN A 71 -10.03 11.67 -9.81
N PRO A 72 -10.75 11.94 -10.91
CA PRO A 72 -11.53 10.90 -11.54
C PRO A 72 -10.59 9.82 -12.09
N THR A 73 -10.72 8.61 -11.55
CA THR A 73 -9.92 7.44 -11.95
C THR A 73 -10.80 6.30 -12.42
N LEU A 74 -12.11 6.40 -12.19
CA LEU A 74 -13.08 5.37 -12.54
C LEU A 74 -13.67 5.68 -13.92
N SER A 75 -13.62 4.68 -14.80
CA SER A 75 -14.34 4.76 -16.08
C SER A 75 -15.86 4.66 -15.81
N ARG A 76 -16.62 5.58 -16.39
CA ARG A 76 -18.09 5.66 -16.26
C ARG A 76 -18.71 5.90 -17.63
N LEU A 77 -18.92 4.81 -18.34
CA LEU A 77 -19.40 4.82 -19.72
C LEU A 77 -20.89 5.17 -19.81
N ASP A 78 -21.67 4.78 -18.80
CA ASP A 78 -23.04 5.21 -18.58
C ASP A 78 -23.15 6.74 -18.53
N VAL A 79 -22.24 7.39 -17.80
CA VAL A 79 -22.13 8.85 -17.70
C VAL A 79 -21.64 9.45 -19.01
N SER A 80 -20.62 8.85 -19.62
CA SER A 80 -20.01 9.38 -20.86
C SER A 80 -21.02 9.38 -22.01
N ALA A 81 -21.83 8.33 -22.12
CA ALA A 81 -22.90 8.23 -23.10
C ALA A 81 -24.08 9.19 -22.80
N ALA A 82 -24.48 9.31 -21.54
CA ALA A 82 -25.60 10.19 -21.15
C ALA A 82 -25.28 11.68 -21.30
N HIS A 83 -24.00 12.07 -21.29
CA HIS A 83 -23.56 13.47 -21.28
C HIS A 83 -22.64 13.87 -22.44
N ASP A 84 -22.53 13.04 -23.47
CA ASP A 84 -21.70 13.24 -24.68
C ASP A 84 -20.24 13.60 -24.35
N LEU A 85 -19.62 12.80 -23.48
CA LEU A 85 -18.25 13.00 -23.00
C LEU A 85 -17.30 11.96 -23.59
N ASP A 86 -16.00 12.30 -23.69
CA ASP A 86 -14.97 11.41 -24.22
C ASP A 86 -14.89 10.12 -23.36
N PRO A 87 -15.31 8.96 -23.89
CA PRO A 87 -15.40 7.71 -23.12
C PRO A 87 -14.03 7.16 -22.71
N VAL A 88 -12.93 7.68 -23.28
CA VAL A 88 -11.55 7.29 -22.91
C VAL A 88 -11.13 7.91 -21.59
N GLN A 89 -11.69 9.07 -21.24
CA GLN A 89 -11.33 9.76 -20.02
C GLN A 89 -12.13 9.20 -18.82
N PRO A 90 -11.50 8.86 -17.69
CA PRO A 90 -12.24 8.53 -16.48
C PRO A 90 -12.96 9.79 -15.96
N TYR A 91 -14.23 9.64 -15.60
CA TYR A 91 -15.06 10.71 -15.02
C TYR A 91 -15.58 10.35 -13.62
N GLY A 92 -15.59 9.07 -13.25
CA GLY A 92 -16.02 8.64 -11.93
C GLY A 92 -14.94 8.88 -10.88
N PHE A 93 -15.34 9.31 -9.70
CA PHE A 93 -14.45 9.57 -8.58
C PHE A 93 -15.01 8.98 -7.27
N VAL A 94 -14.07 8.67 -6.37
CA VAL A 94 -14.33 8.47 -4.95
C VAL A 94 -13.28 9.29 -4.20
N VAL A 95 -13.73 10.18 -3.33
CA VAL A 95 -12.85 11.00 -2.49
C VAL A 95 -13.28 10.90 -1.03
N GLU A 96 -12.30 10.82 -0.15
CA GLU A 96 -12.51 10.57 1.27
C GLU A 96 -11.72 11.57 2.11
N GLY A 97 -12.28 11.93 3.27
CA GLY A 97 -11.60 12.79 4.21
C GLY A 97 -12.10 12.60 5.64
N ALA A 98 -11.26 12.93 6.60
CA ALA A 98 -11.61 12.87 8.01
C ALA A 98 -12.60 13.98 8.36
N TYR A 99 -13.74 13.61 8.92
CA TYR A 99 -14.84 14.49 9.27
C TYR A 99 -15.04 14.54 10.79
N ASP A 100 -14.86 15.72 11.37
CA ASP A 100 -14.93 15.92 12.83
C ASP A 100 -16.37 15.95 13.39
N GLY A 101 -17.38 16.00 12.52
CA GLY A 101 -18.81 16.03 12.86
C GLY A 101 -19.46 17.41 12.83
N ALA A 102 -18.68 18.49 12.70
CA ALA A 102 -19.14 19.88 12.80
C ALA A 102 -18.57 20.80 11.71
N ALA A 103 -17.45 20.44 11.09
CA ALA A 103 -16.83 21.17 10.01
C ALA A 103 -17.79 21.33 8.81
N ALA A 104 -17.65 22.42 8.08
CA ALA A 104 -18.26 22.54 6.76
C ALA A 104 -17.52 21.63 5.77
N CYS A 105 -18.26 20.94 4.92
CA CYS A 105 -17.74 20.07 3.87
C CYS A 105 -18.09 20.65 2.51
N HIS A 106 -17.09 20.80 1.66
CA HIS A 106 -17.25 21.27 0.30
C HIS A 106 -16.54 20.32 -0.67
N LEU A 107 -17.10 20.16 -1.86
CA LEU A 107 -16.41 19.58 -2.99
C LEU A 107 -15.96 20.73 -3.91
N VAL A 108 -14.68 20.79 -4.22
CA VAL A 108 -14.12 21.80 -5.11
C VAL A 108 -13.73 21.12 -6.42
N LEU A 109 -14.31 21.55 -7.54
CA LEU A 109 -13.90 21.11 -8.87
C LEU A 109 -12.95 22.15 -9.45
N ASN A 110 -11.71 21.73 -9.76
CA ASN A 110 -10.68 22.63 -10.27
C ASN A 110 -10.81 22.74 -11.80
N GLY A 111 -11.56 23.76 -12.24
CA GLY A 111 -11.75 24.09 -13.65
C GLY A 111 -10.58 24.87 -14.26
N PRO A 112 -10.49 24.96 -15.60
CA PRO A 112 -9.38 25.62 -16.30
C PRO A 112 -9.32 27.14 -16.11
N THR A 113 -10.42 27.79 -15.71
CA THR A 113 -10.50 29.25 -15.50
C THR A 113 -10.66 29.64 -14.03
N ARG A 114 -11.38 28.86 -13.22
CA ARG A 114 -11.56 29.05 -11.77
C ARG A 114 -12.01 27.76 -11.08
N PRO A 115 -11.77 27.60 -9.76
CA PRO A 115 -12.35 26.50 -8.98
C PRO A 115 -13.84 26.75 -8.68
N HIS A 116 -14.65 25.68 -8.70
CA HIS A 116 -16.08 25.71 -8.39
C HIS A 116 -16.33 24.97 -7.08
N VAL A 117 -17.03 25.60 -6.13
CA VAL A 117 -17.18 25.09 -4.76
C VAL A 117 -18.63 24.68 -4.50
N PHE A 118 -18.84 23.41 -4.16
CA PHE A 118 -20.16 22.82 -3.93
C PHE A 118 -20.31 22.40 -2.47
N PRO A 119 -21.32 22.89 -1.71
CA PRO A 119 -21.55 22.45 -0.35
C PRO A 119 -22.07 21.00 -0.32
N ILE A 120 -21.48 20.15 0.50
CA ILE A 120 -21.91 18.76 0.64
C ILE A 120 -23.10 18.68 1.59
N ALA A 121 -24.22 18.14 1.10
CA ALA A 121 -25.41 17.91 1.90
C ALA A 121 -25.17 16.81 2.95
N MET A 122 -25.21 17.20 4.23
CA MET A 122 -24.93 16.27 5.32
C MET A 122 -26.19 15.53 5.81
N PRO A 123 -26.06 14.31 6.39
CA PRO A 123 -27.20 13.59 6.95
C PRO A 123 -27.95 14.40 8.03
N SER A 124 -29.28 14.37 7.97
CA SER A 124 -30.16 15.19 8.82
C SER A 124 -29.94 14.95 10.32
N ALA A 125 -30.25 15.97 11.15
CA ALA A 125 -30.17 15.87 12.61
C ALA A 125 -31.01 14.71 13.18
N ARG A 126 -32.14 14.38 12.53
CA ARG A 126 -33.01 13.25 12.90
C ARG A 126 -32.33 11.90 12.62
N ALA A 127 -31.67 11.76 11.46
CA ALA A 127 -30.92 10.54 11.10
C ALA A 127 -29.75 10.31 12.06
N ARG A 128 -28.97 11.36 12.36
CA ARG A 128 -27.87 11.30 13.34
C ARG A 128 -28.35 10.91 14.73
N ARG A 129 -29.47 11.47 15.20
CA ARG A 129 -30.04 11.13 16.52
C ARG A 129 -30.46 9.66 16.60
N ARG A 130 -31.05 9.09 15.54
CA ARG A 130 -31.42 7.67 15.49
C ARG A 130 -30.19 6.75 15.49
N ALA A 131 -29.15 7.07 14.71
CA ALA A 131 -27.91 6.32 14.69
C ALA A 131 -27.22 6.31 16.07
N ARG A 132 -27.15 7.48 16.74
CA ARG A 132 -26.59 7.62 18.10
C ARG A 132 -27.31 6.79 19.16
N LEU A 133 -28.64 6.69 19.07
CA LEU A 133 -29.42 5.86 20.00
C LEU A 133 -29.08 4.37 19.84
N ARG A 134 -28.87 3.88 18.60
CA ARG A 134 -28.47 2.48 18.35
C ARG A 134 -27.06 2.19 18.88
N VAL A 135 -26.13 3.11 18.67
CA VAL A 135 -24.72 2.96 19.10
C VAL A 135 -24.55 3.10 20.63
N GLY A 136 -25.46 3.81 21.30
CA GLY A 136 -25.44 4.03 22.75
C GLY A 136 -25.40 2.77 23.60
N GLN A 137 -26.14 1.72 23.21
CA GLN A 137 -26.17 0.45 23.94
C GLN A 137 -24.82 -0.29 23.82
N ALA A 138 -24.22 -0.27 22.62
CA ALA A 138 -22.92 -0.88 22.37
C ALA A 138 -21.79 -0.16 23.13
N PHE A 139 -21.86 1.17 23.24
CA PHE A 139 -20.92 1.98 24.01
C PHE A 139 -20.86 1.58 25.48
N VAL A 140 -22.02 1.48 26.14
CA VAL A 140 -22.10 1.12 27.56
C VAL A 140 -21.47 -0.24 27.82
N ARG A 141 -21.78 -1.23 26.96
CA ARG A 141 -21.21 -2.58 27.03
C ARG A 141 -19.68 -2.57 26.89
N ASP A 142 -19.16 -1.86 25.89
CA ASP A 142 -17.73 -1.87 25.60
C ASP A 142 -16.92 -1.16 26.70
N VAL A 143 -17.41 -0.02 27.19
CA VAL A 143 -16.78 0.72 28.30
C VAL A 143 -16.74 -0.12 29.57
N TRP A 144 -17.83 -0.84 29.88
CA TRP A 144 -17.88 -1.71 31.06
C TRP A 144 -16.84 -2.83 30.97
N ARG A 145 -16.68 -3.44 29.78
CA ARG A 145 -15.69 -4.49 29.53
C ARG A 145 -14.23 -4.04 29.75
N ILE A 146 -13.91 -2.78 29.47
CA ILE A 146 -12.53 -2.25 29.59
C ILE A 146 -12.31 -1.31 30.77
N ALA A 147 -13.30 -1.17 31.66
CA ALA A 147 -13.21 -0.30 32.82
C ALA A 147 -11.95 -0.55 33.68
N PRO A 148 -11.48 -1.79 33.92
CA PRO A 148 -10.24 -2.03 34.66
C PRO A 148 -9.01 -1.42 34.00
N VAL A 149 -8.90 -1.52 32.66
CA VAL A 149 -7.78 -0.99 31.88
C VAL A 149 -7.81 0.55 31.84
N ILE A 150 -8.99 1.15 31.70
CA ILE A 150 -9.17 2.61 31.76
C ILE A 150 -8.77 3.14 33.13
N LEU A 151 -9.17 2.47 34.21
CA LEU A 151 -8.84 2.87 35.57
C LEU A 151 -7.33 2.77 35.82
N ARG A 152 -6.68 1.69 35.38
CA ARG A 152 -5.22 1.55 35.45
C ARG A 152 -4.52 2.68 34.68
N TRP A 153 -4.93 2.97 33.45
CA TRP A 153 -4.37 4.06 32.65
C TRP A 153 -4.53 5.45 33.30
N LEU A 154 -5.68 5.73 33.91
CA LEU A 154 -5.90 7.03 34.57
C LEU A 154 -4.94 7.26 35.74
N VAL A 155 -4.51 6.18 36.40
CA VAL A 155 -3.56 6.19 37.52
C VAL A 155 -2.11 6.19 37.03
N THR A 156 -1.74 5.29 36.11
CA THR A 156 -0.34 5.10 35.69
C THR A 156 0.12 6.06 34.59
N ARG A 157 -0.81 6.59 33.79
CA ARG A 157 -0.54 7.36 32.56
C ARG A 157 0.35 6.64 31.55
N ASP A 158 0.44 5.32 31.64
CA ASP A 158 1.18 4.46 30.72
C ASP A 158 0.57 4.49 29.32
N ASP A 159 1.34 4.95 28.34
CA ASP A 159 0.88 5.08 26.96
C ASP A 159 0.67 3.72 26.26
N ALA A 160 1.27 2.63 26.75
CA ALA A 160 1.04 1.27 26.27
C ALA A 160 -0.42 0.83 26.50
N LEU A 161 -1.08 1.33 27.55
CA LEU A 161 -2.48 1.03 27.85
C LEU A 161 -3.48 1.75 26.92
N ARG A 162 -3.03 2.72 26.11
CA ARG A 162 -3.91 3.39 25.13
C ARG A 162 -4.35 2.44 24.02
N ALA A 163 -3.49 1.54 23.58
CA ALA A 163 -3.79 0.57 22.53
C ALA A 163 -4.91 -0.42 22.91
N PRO A 164 -4.86 -1.13 24.06
CA PRO A 164 -5.94 -2.00 24.51
C PRO A 164 -7.25 -1.23 24.80
N ILE A 165 -7.19 0.03 25.26
CA ILE A 165 -8.40 0.87 25.40
C ILE A 165 -9.02 1.18 24.04
N LYS A 166 -8.22 1.53 23.02
CA LYS A 166 -8.69 1.75 21.64
C LYS A 166 -9.29 0.47 21.04
N ARG A 167 -8.63 -0.69 21.19
CA ARG A 167 -9.16 -2.02 20.83
C ARG A 167 -10.49 -2.30 21.50
N GLY A 168 -10.55 -2.08 22.81
CA GLY A 168 -11.72 -2.29 23.64
C GLY A 168 -12.96 -1.51 23.21
N LEU A 169 -12.75 -0.24 22.82
CA LEU A 169 -13.76 0.68 22.29
C LEU A 169 -13.99 0.53 20.79
N ARG A 170 -13.30 -0.41 20.14
CA ARG A 170 -13.32 -0.64 18.69
C ARG A 170 -13.05 0.65 17.91
N PHE A 171 -12.11 1.48 18.39
CA PHE A 171 -11.59 2.67 17.67
C PHE A 171 -10.48 2.32 16.68
N GLU A 172 -10.38 1.07 16.31
CA GLU A 172 -9.51 0.60 15.24
C GLU A 172 -10.30 0.71 13.94
N GLU A 173 -9.64 1.23 12.90
CA GLU A 173 -10.27 1.31 11.58
C GLU A 173 -10.63 -0.11 11.15
N PRO A 174 -11.64 -0.30 10.32
CA PRO A 174 -11.36 -1.07 9.11
C PRO A 174 -11.04 -0.07 8.01
N GLY A 175 -9.77 0.33 7.94
CA GLY A 175 -9.17 0.61 6.65
C GLY A 175 -9.14 -0.74 5.94
N ALA A 176 -9.05 -0.84 4.62
CA ALA A 176 -7.87 -0.38 3.88
C ALA A 176 -6.51 -0.84 4.46
N TRP A 177 -6.46 -1.44 5.66
CA TRP A 177 -5.35 -2.25 6.13
C TRP A 177 -5.71 -3.69 5.79
N ALA A 178 -4.99 -4.20 4.80
CA ALA A 178 -4.75 -5.60 4.53
C ALA A 178 -5.74 -6.62 5.10
N LEU A 179 -6.46 -7.23 4.18
CA LEU A 179 -7.20 -8.46 4.39
C LEU A 179 -6.36 -9.44 5.25
N ARG A 180 -7.01 -10.08 6.22
CA ARG A 180 -6.31 -11.01 7.12
C ARG A 180 -5.75 -12.17 6.32
N PHE A 181 -4.50 -12.51 6.57
CA PHE A 181 -3.88 -13.68 5.98
C PHE A 181 -4.54 -14.95 6.51
N ASP A 182 -4.96 -15.84 5.61
CA ASP A 182 -5.43 -17.18 5.98
C ASP A 182 -4.25 -18.18 5.93
N PRO A 183 -3.77 -18.69 7.08
CA PRO A 183 -2.68 -19.65 7.12
C PRO A 183 -3.01 -20.99 6.46
N ALA A 184 -4.29 -21.30 6.20
CA ALA A 184 -4.70 -22.50 5.47
C ALA A 184 -4.21 -22.52 4.01
N VAL A 185 -3.78 -21.37 3.46
CA VAL A 185 -3.16 -21.30 2.13
C VAL A 185 -1.78 -21.95 2.09
N LEU A 186 -1.09 -22.04 3.24
CA LEU A 186 0.24 -22.62 3.31
C LEU A 186 0.14 -24.15 3.41
N PRO A 187 1.02 -24.91 2.72
CA PRO A 187 1.05 -26.35 2.87
C PRO A 187 1.32 -26.74 4.33
N SER A 188 0.61 -27.75 4.81
CA SER A 188 0.94 -28.36 6.11
C SER A 188 2.26 -29.12 5.99
N ALA A 189 3.06 -29.18 7.06
CA ALA A 189 4.28 -29.98 7.10
C ALA A 189 4.05 -31.50 6.93
N LYS A 190 2.77 -31.94 6.89
CA LYS A 190 2.34 -33.34 6.70
C LYS A 190 1.62 -33.57 5.37
N THR A 191 1.67 -32.62 4.43
CA THR A 191 0.99 -32.80 3.15
C THR A 191 1.87 -33.68 2.26
N GLU A 192 1.61 -35.00 2.31
CA GLU A 192 2.10 -35.92 1.29
C GLU A 192 1.59 -35.46 -0.07
N ALA A 193 2.45 -35.53 -1.08
CA ALA A 193 2.08 -35.27 -2.47
C ALA A 193 0.82 -36.07 -2.78
N VAL A 194 -0.21 -35.41 -3.32
CA VAL A 194 -1.44 -36.09 -3.74
C VAL A 194 -1.03 -37.20 -4.70
N SER A 195 -1.10 -38.44 -4.22
CA SER A 195 -0.78 -39.60 -5.02
C SER A 195 -1.84 -39.76 -6.10
N ASP A 196 -1.34 -40.05 -7.28
CA ASP A 196 -2.04 -40.43 -8.51
C ASP A 196 -3.31 -41.25 -8.19
N ARG A 197 -4.47 -40.58 -8.15
CA ARG A 197 -5.75 -41.28 -8.08
C ARG A 197 -6.06 -41.71 -9.50
N GLY A 198 -5.86 -43.01 -9.77
CA GLY A 198 -6.24 -43.69 -11.00
C GLY A 198 -7.75 -43.71 -11.27
N GLU A 199 -8.36 -42.54 -11.38
CA GLU A 199 -9.63 -42.35 -12.08
C GLU A 199 -9.32 -42.05 -13.55
N SER A 200 -10.10 -42.64 -14.47
CA SER A 200 -10.00 -42.41 -15.91
C SER A 200 -9.88 -40.91 -16.21
N ALA A 201 -8.72 -40.47 -16.69
CA ALA A 201 -8.40 -39.06 -16.86
C ALA A 201 -9.43 -38.40 -17.81
N ALA A 202 -10.19 -37.43 -17.31
CA ALA A 202 -11.22 -36.75 -18.09
C ALA A 202 -10.59 -36.07 -19.32
N PRO A 203 -11.01 -36.41 -20.55
CA PRO A 203 -10.42 -35.81 -21.74
C PRO A 203 -10.76 -34.31 -21.83
N ILE A 204 -9.89 -33.55 -22.47
CA ILE A 204 -10.11 -32.13 -22.75
C ILE A 204 -10.02 -31.82 -24.24
N THR A 205 -10.75 -30.80 -24.69
CA THR A 205 -10.54 -30.16 -25.98
C THR A 205 -9.99 -28.77 -25.78
N ILE A 206 -8.81 -28.48 -26.32
CA ILE A 206 -8.17 -27.15 -26.27
C ILE A 206 -8.56 -26.41 -27.54
N VAL A 207 -9.19 -25.24 -27.40
CA VAL A 207 -9.51 -24.32 -28.50
C VAL A 207 -8.48 -23.21 -28.48
N LEU A 208 -7.67 -23.13 -29.54
CA LEU A 208 -6.52 -22.23 -29.63
C LEU A 208 -6.65 -21.35 -30.89
N PRO A 209 -7.18 -20.12 -30.76
CA PRO A 209 -7.17 -19.16 -31.86
C PRO A 209 -5.76 -18.59 -32.08
N VAL A 210 -5.36 -18.49 -33.35
CA VAL A 210 -4.05 -18.01 -33.79
C VAL A 210 -4.22 -16.82 -34.71
N PHE A 211 -3.58 -15.71 -34.35
CA PHE A 211 -3.39 -14.57 -35.24
C PHE A 211 -2.00 -13.96 -34.98
N ASN A 212 -1.06 -14.17 -35.91
CA ASN A 212 0.33 -13.70 -35.83
C ASN A 212 1.13 -14.27 -34.61
N ALA A 213 2.08 -13.49 -34.09
CA ALA A 213 2.93 -13.82 -32.92
C ALA A 213 3.75 -15.12 -33.06
N PHE A 214 4.33 -15.35 -34.25
CA PHE A 214 5.03 -16.59 -34.64
C PHE A 214 5.99 -17.18 -33.59
N GLU A 215 6.83 -16.37 -32.95
CA GLU A 215 7.79 -16.87 -31.95
C GLU A 215 7.11 -17.35 -30.65
N LEU A 216 6.05 -16.64 -30.21
CA LEU A 216 5.28 -17.04 -29.02
C LEU A 216 4.43 -18.27 -29.29
N LEU A 217 3.84 -18.34 -30.49
CA LEU A 217 3.04 -19.47 -30.94
C LEU A 217 3.82 -20.78 -30.88
N GLN A 218 5.07 -20.79 -31.35
CA GLN A 218 5.94 -21.98 -31.28
C GLN A 218 6.15 -22.44 -29.83
N GLU A 219 6.44 -21.52 -28.91
CA GLU A 219 6.62 -21.86 -27.49
C GLU A 219 5.30 -22.36 -26.87
N ALA A 220 4.17 -21.72 -27.17
CA ALA A 220 2.86 -22.12 -26.66
C ALA A 220 2.47 -23.53 -27.11
N LEU A 221 2.61 -23.85 -28.41
CA LEU A 221 2.31 -25.18 -28.96
C LEU A 221 3.26 -26.26 -28.40
N SER A 222 4.55 -25.94 -28.28
CA SER A 222 5.51 -26.86 -27.65
C SER A 222 5.11 -27.18 -26.21
N ARG A 223 4.70 -26.19 -25.42
CA ARG A 223 4.22 -26.38 -24.05
C ARG A 223 2.92 -27.17 -24.00
N VAL A 224 1.95 -26.91 -24.89
CA VAL A 224 0.73 -27.72 -24.97
C VAL A 224 1.08 -29.20 -25.21
N LEU A 225 2.02 -29.49 -26.10
CA LEU A 225 2.45 -30.84 -26.42
C LEU A 225 3.15 -31.53 -25.24
N SER A 226 4.07 -30.85 -24.55
CA SER A 226 4.94 -31.45 -23.51
C SER A 226 4.40 -31.36 -22.08
N HIS A 227 3.55 -30.37 -21.78
CA HIS A 227 3.13 -30.06 -20.41
C HIS A 227 1.70 -30.52 -20.08
N THR A 228 0.88 -30.85 -21.08
CA THR A 228 -0.51 -31.28 -20.87
C THR A 228 -0.55 -32.72 -20.39
N ASP A 229 -1.09 -32.92 -19.19
CA ASP A 229 -1.07 -34.18 -18.44
C ASP A 229 -2.37 -35.00 -18.53
N LEU A 230 -3.41 -34.47 -19.19
CA LEU A 230 -4.66 -35.17 -19.47
C LEU A 230 -4.74 -35.63 -20.93
N PRO A 231 -5.58 -36.62 -21.28
CA PRO A 231 -5.92 -36.89 -22.67
C PRO A 231 -6.50 -35.64 -23.33
N TRP A 232 -5.95 -35.22 -24.47
CA TRP A 232 -6.30 -33.94 -25.07
C TRP A 232 -6.47 -34.01 -26.58
N HIS A 233 -7.38 -33.18 -27.08
CA HIS A 233 -7.56 -32.82 -28.49
C HIS A 233 -7.31 -31.33 -28.65
N LEU A 234 -6.62 -30.92 -29.71
CA LEU A 234 -6.33 -29.52 -29.99
C LEU A 234 -7.05 -29.07 -31.27
N VAL A 235 -7.90 -28.04 -31.16
CA VAL A 235 -8.49 -27.32 -32.28
C VAL A 235 -7.75 -26.00 -32.43
N MET A 236 -6.95 -25.87 -33.48
CA MET A 236 -6.26 -24.64 -33.85
C MET A 236 -7.07 -23.90 -34.91
N ILE A 237 -7.27 -22.61 -34.70
CA ILE A 237 -7.99 -21.75 -35.65
C ILE A 237 -7.01 -20.69 -36.16
N GLU A 238 -6.52 -20.85 -37.38
CA GLU A 238 -5.71 -19.86 -38.07
C GLU A 238 -6.63 -18.74 -38.61
N ASP A 239 -6.68 -17.61 -37.91
CA ASP A 239 -7.62 -16.52 -38.16
C ASP A 239 -7.04 -15.45 -39.09
N GLY A 240 -6.58 -15.88 -40.28
CA GLY A 240 -6.10 -14.98 -41.33
C GLY A 240 -4.84 -14.18 -40.95
N SER A 241 -3.83 -14.85 -40.37
CA SER A 241 -2.56 -14.23 -39.97
C SER A 241 -1.87 -13.53 -41.13
N THR A 242 -1.39 -12.31 -40.85
CA THR A 242 -0.65 -11.49 -41.81
C THR A 242 0.83 -11.86 -41.88
N ASP A 243 1.38 -12.50 -40.85
CA ASP A 243 2.73 -13.05 -40.87
C ASP A 243 2.78 -14.30 -41.77
N PRO A 244 3.49 -14.27 -42.91
CA PRO A 244 3.47 -15.36 -43.88
C PRO A 244 4.09 -16.66 -43.36
N ARG A 245 4.76 -16.64 -42.20
CA ARG A 245 5.36 -17.82 -41.58
C ARG A 245 4.36 -18.67 -40.81
N VAL A 246 3.27 -18.06 -40.30
CA VAL A 246 2.35 -18.72 -39.34
C VAL A 246 1.59 -19.88 -39.98
N ARG A 247 0.93 -19.62 -41.12
CA ARG A 247 0.07 -20.62 -41.75
C ARG A 247 0.85 -21.86 -42.25
N PRO A 248 1.96 -21.72 -43.00
CA PRO A 248 2.78 -22.87 -43.37
C PRO A 248 3.24 -23.68 -42.16
N PHE A 249 3.72 -23.00 -41.12
CA PHE A 249 4.16 -23.64 -39.88
C PHE A 249 3.04 -24.43 -39.19
N LEU A 250 1.83 -23.87 -39.07
CA LEU A 250 0.71 -24.59 -38.45
C LEU A 250 0.32 -25.85 -39.24
N ARG A 251 0.36 -25.79 -40.58
CA ARG A 251 0.11 -26.96 -41.44
C ARG A 251 1.15 -28.05 -41.22
N ASP A 252 2.43 -27.67 -41.22
CA ASP A 252 3.55 -28.59 -41.02
C ASP A 252 3.49 -29.21 -39.61
N TRP A 253 3.28 -28.38 -38.58
CA TRP A 253 3.19 -28.81 -37.18
C TRP A 253 1.99 -29.73 -36.94
N ALA A 254 0.81 -29.40 -37.50
CA ALA A 254 -0.36 -30.25 -37.39
C ALA A 254 -0.16 -31.61 -38.08
N ALA A 255 0.49 -31.64 -39.25
CA ALA A 255 0.80 -32.87 -39.97
C ALA A 255 1.81 -33.74 -39.22
N GLU A 256 2.87 -33.15 -38.66
CA GLU A 256 3.90 -33.85 -37.89
C GLU A 256 3.33 -34.54 -36.64
N HIS A 257 2.35 -33.90 -35.99
CA HIS A 257 1.78 -34.38 -34.73
C HIS A 257 0.38 -35.03 -34.87
N ALA A 258 -0.10 -35.23 -36.11
CA ALA A 258 -1.38 -35.89 -36.39
C ALA A 258 -1.38 -37.40 -36.03
N GLN A 259 -0.21 -38.05 -36.04
CA GLN A 259 -0.04 -39.49 -35.80
C GLN A 259 0.51 -39.75 -34.39
N GLY A 260 -0.37 -39.75 -33.38
CA GLY A 260 -0.02 -40.07 -31.99
C GLY A 260 -1.14 -40.82 -31.28
N GLN A 261 -0.78 -41.96 -30.68
CA GLN A 261 -1.63 -43.06 -30.20
C GLN A 261 -2.87 -42.63 -29.38
N GLY A 262 -4.05 -42.87 -29.94
CA GLY A 262 -5.24 -43.21 -29.16
C GLY A 262 -5.42 -44.72 -29.19
N GLU A 263 -4.80 -45.45 -28.25
CA GLU A 263 -5.22 -46.82 -27.99
C GLU A 263 -6.65 -46.78 -27.44
N GLY A 264 -7.61 -46.98 -28.34
CA GLY A 264 -9.01 -47.25 -28.02
C GLY A 264 -9.89 -46.02 -27.74
N GLN A 265 -10.20 -45.20 -28.75
CA GLN A 265 -11.58 -44.75 -29.06
C GLN A 265 -11.62 -43.93 -30.37
N GLY A 266 -11.76 -44.59 -31.53
CA GLY A 266 -12.17 -43.96 -32.82
C GLY A 266 -11.09 -43.20 -33.60
N ASP A 267 -11.24 -43.18 -34.94
CA ASP A 267 -10.38 -42.54 -35.95
C ASP A 267 -10.29 -40.99 -35.88
N ALA A 268 -10.57 -40.37 -34.73
CA ALA A 268 -10.60 -38.92 -34.60
C ALA A 268 -9.19 -38.35 -34.46
N PRO A 269 -8.79 -37.33 -35.25
CA PRO A 269 -7.45 -36.78 -35.19
C PRO A 269 -7.21 -36.08 -33.83
N ARG A 270 -5.97 -36.21 -33.33
CA ARG A 270 -5.48 -35.52 -32.11
C ARG A 270 -5.42 -34.00 -32.27
N ILE A 271 -5.25 -33.53 -33.50
CA ILE A 271 -5.14 -32.12 -33.86
C ILE A 271 -6.09 -31.83 -35.03
N THR A 272 -6.82 -30.73 -34.93
CA THR A 272 -7.68 -30.20 -36.00
C THR A 272 -7.25 -28.76 -36.28
N LEU A 273 -6.80 -28.50 -37.50
CA LEU A 273 -6.49 -27.15 -37.98
C LEU A 273 -7.65 -26.66 -38.85
N ILE A 274 -8.19 -25.50 -38.51
CA ILE A 274 -9.20 -24.78 -39.29
C ILE A 274 -8.58 -23.45 -39.72
N GLU A 275 -8.71 -23.11 -41.00
CA GLU A 275 -8.12 -21.91 -41.57
C GLU A 275 -9.21 -20.97 -42.07
N HIS A 276 -9.19 -19.71 -41.63
CA HIS A 276 -10.03 -18.65 -42.20
C HIS A 276 -9.28 -17.93 -43.31
N ASP A 277 -10.01 -17.48 -44.34
CA ASP A 277 -9.41 -16.67 -45.42
C ASP A 277 -9.09 -15.24 -44.94
N ASP A 278 -9.93 -14.70 -44.06
CA ASP A 278 -9.81 -13.35 -43.48
C ASP A 278 -9.73 -13.42 -41.95
N ASN A 279 -9.20 -12.37 -41.31
CA ASN A 279 -9.26 -12.22 -39.86
C ASN A 279 -10.70 -11.91 -39.42
N LEU A 280 -11.38 -12.92 -38.86
CA LEU A 280 -12.76 -12.83 -38.37
C LEU A 280 -12.83 -12.32 -36.92
N GLY A 281 -11.69 -12.25 -36.23
CA GLY A 281 -11.57 -11.78 -34.86
C GLY A 281 -11.75 -12.89 -33.83
N PHE A 282 -11.29 -12.61 -32.61
CA PHE A 282 -11.17 -13.60 -31.53
C PHE A 282 -12.47 -14.39 -31.29
N ILE A 283 -13.61 -13.69 -31.18
CA ILE A 283 -14.90 -14.32 -30.86
C ILE A 283 -15.31 -15.34 -31.93
N ARG A 284 -15.17 -14.97 -33.21
CA ARG A 284 -15.56 -15.86 -34.33
C ARG A 284 -14.60 -17.04 -34.42
N ALA A 285 -13.30 -16.82 -34.28
CA ALA A 285 -12.31 -17.88 -34.25
C ALA A 285 -12.55 -18.88 -33.10
N VAL A 286 -12.86 -18.37 -31.89
CA VAL A 286 -13.23 -19.22 -30.75
C VAL A 286 -14.52 -19.98 -31.02
N ASN A 287 -15.56 -19.34 -31.56
CA ASN A 287 -16.83 -20.00 -31.88
C ASN A 287 -16.64 -21.12 -32.91
N THR A 288 -15.85 -20.92 -33.98
CA THR A 288 -15.46 -21.98 -34.93
C THR A 288 -14.80 -23.15 -34.22
N GLY A 289 -13.94 -22.87 -33.24
CA GLY A 289 -13.33 -23.90 -32.39
C GLY A 289 -14.34 -24.64 -31.50
N LEU A 290 -15.27 -23.91 -30.88
CA LEU A 290 -16.33 -24.49 -30.03
C LEU A 290 -17.28 -25.37 -30.84
N GLU A 291 -17.62 -24.98 -32.07
CA GLU A 291 -18.40 -25.77 -33.02
C GLU A 291 -17.67 -27.07 -33.41
N ALA A 292 -16.37 -26.99 -33.71
CA ALA A 292 -15.56 -28.17 -34.00
C ALA A 292 -15.35 -29.09 -32.78
N ALA A 293 -15.42 -28.51 -31.57
CA ALA A 293 -15.40 -29.24 -30.31
C ALA A 293 -16.79 -29.80 -29.92
N ALA A 294 -17.86 -29.47 -30.66
CA ALA A 294 -19.20 -29.96 -30.39
C ALA A 294 -19.27 -31.48 -30.63
N GLY A 295 -19.95 -32.20 -29.73
CA GLY A 295 -20.09 -33.66 -29.82
C GLY A 295 -18.88 -34.47 -29.34
N ARG A 296 -17.74 -33.83 -29.01
CA ARG A 296 -16.63 -34.50 -28.32
C ARG A 296 -16.91 -34.59 -26.82
N ALA A 297 -16.62 -35.75 -26.23
CA ALA A 297 -16.66 -35.93 -24.78
C ALA A 297 -15.58 -35.09 -24.10
N GLY A 298 -15.87 -34.63 -22.88
CA GLY A 298 -14.92 -33.85 -22.08
C GLY A 298 -15.16 -32.33 -22.09
N HIS A 299 -14.46 -31.66 -21.18
CA HIS A 299 -14.53 -30.21 -21.01
C HIS A 299 -13.71 -29.49 -22.10
N VAL A 300 -13.99 -28.21 -22.31
CA VAL A 300 -13.24 -27.39 -23.28
C VAL A 300 -12.35 -26.41 -22.52
N VAL A 301 -11.17 -26.13 -23.04
CA VAL A 301 -10.29 -25.06 -22.54
C VAL A 301 -10.06 -24.05 -23.66
N LEU A 302 -10.40 -22.79 -23.40
CA LEU A 302 -9.95 -21.68 -24.22
C LEU A 302 -8.50 -21.37 -23.83
N LEU A 303 -7.60 -21.35 -24.81
CA LEU A 303 -6.18 -21.05 -24.59
C LEU A 303 -5.67 -20.11 -25.68
N ASN A 304 -5.21 -18.93 -25.29
CA ASN A 304 -4.59 -18.01 -26.25
C ASN A 304 -3.24 -18.55 -26.75
N SER A 305 -2.88 -18.18 -27.98
CA SER A 305 -1.60 -18.54 -28.61
C SER A 305 -0.36 -17.90 -27.96
N ASP A 306 -0.54 -17.04 -26.95
CA ASP A 306 0.49 -16.38 -26.15
C ASP A 306 0.38 -16.69 -24.64
N ALA A 307 -0.43 -17.71 -24.29
CA ALA A 307 -0.50 -18.27 -22.95
C ALA A 307 0.48 -19.45 -22.82
N LEU A 308 1.41 -19.35 -21.86
CA LEU A 308 2.47 -20.34 -21.67
C LEU A 308 2.16 -21.20 -20.45
N VAL A 309 1.54 -22.35 -20.72
CA VAL A 309 1.12 -23.30 -19.69
C VAL A 309 2.33 -23.98 -19.01
N PRO A 310 2.34 -24.14 -17.68
CA PRO A 310 3.38 -24.87 -16.96
C PRO A 310 3.15 -26.40 -17.02
N GLN A 311 4.10 -27.19 -16.53
CA GLN A 311 3.96 -28.65 -16.42
C GLN A 311 2.72 -29.04 -15.59
N GLY A 312 1.95 -30.02 -16.07
CA GLY A 312 0.82 -30.59 -15.33
C GLY A 312 -0.30 -29.59 -15.07
N TRP A 313 -0.56 -28.68 -16.02
CA TRP A 313 -1.50 -27.58 -15.84
C TRP A 313 -2.97 -28.03 -15.98
N ALA A 314 -3.25 -29.01 -16.84
CA ALA A 314 -4.61 -29.30 -17.29
C ALA A 314 -5.42 -29.96 -16.17
N SER A 315 -4.86 -30.97 -15.48
CA SER A 315 -5.52 -31.59 -14.33
C SER A 315 -5.82 -30.57 -13.23
N ARG A 316 -4.88 -29.67 -12.93
CA ARG A 316 -5.03 -28.62 -11.91
C ARG A 316 -6.10 -27.60 -12.27
N LEU A 317 -6.19 -27.21 -13.55
CA LEU A 317 -7.23 -26.30 -14.03
C LEU A 317 -8.63 -26.94 -13.96
N LEU A 318 -8.75 -28.22 -14.30
CA LEU A 318 -10.01 -28.95 -14.30
C LEU A 318 -10.48 -29.40 -12.91
N ALA A 319 -9.56 -29.54 -11.94
CA ALA A 319 -9.87 -30.13 -10.64
C ALA A 319 -11.13 -29.58 -9.96
N PRO A 320 -11.42 -28.25 -9.96
CA PRO A 320 -12.64 -27.73 -9.35
C PRO A 320 -13.92 -28.15 -10.08
N MET A 321 -13.88 -28.33 -11.40
CA MET A 321 -15.03 -28.77 -12.20
C MET A 321 -15.35 -30.24 -11.97
N LEU A 322 -14.31 -31.07 -11.85
CA LEU A 322 -14.46 -32.50 -11.59
C LEU A 322 -14.98 -32.77 -10.17
N ALA A 323 -14.70 -31.85 -9.23
CA ALA A 323 -15.16 -31.96 -7.86
C ALA A 323 -16.58 -31.39 -7.62
N ASP A 324 -17.06 -30.51 -8.49
CA ASP A 324 -18.34 -29.79 -8.31
C ASP A 324 -18.97 -29.43 -9.68
N ASP A 325 -20.02 -30.17 -10.03
CA ASP A 325 -20.77 -29.99 -11.29
C ASP A 325 -21.46 -28.62 -11.44
N SER A 326 -21.52 -27.80 -10.37
CA SER A 326 -22.02 -26.42 -10.45
C SER A 326 -20.97 -25.45 -11.02
N VAL A 327 -19.69 -25.85 -11.08
CA VAL A 327 -18.61 -25.01 -11.62
C VAL A 327 -18.66 -25.02 -13.15
N ALA A 328 -18.97 -23.85 -13.69
CA ALA A 328 -19.11 -23.60 -15.12
C ALA A 328 -17.80 -23.19 -15.79
N SER A 329 -16.98 -22.38 -15.11
CA SER A 329 -15.65 -22.01 -15.60
C SER A 329 -14.60 -21.95 -14.51
N VAL A 330 -13.35 -22.17 -14.89
CA VAL A 330 -12.18 -22.03 -14.01
C VAL A 330 -11.09 -21.26 -14.75
N THR A 331 -10.52 -20.24 -14.09
CA THR A 331 -9.42 -19.41 -14.61
C THR A 331 -8.24 -19.44 -13.63
N PRO A 332 -7.00 -19.65 -14.09
CA PRO A 332 -5.82 -19.60 -13.23
C PRO A 332 -5.37 -18.17 -12.94
N MET A 333 -4.53 -18.00 -11.92
CA MET A 333 -3.80 -16.74 -11.73
C MET A 333 -2.76 -16.54 -12.84
N SER A 334 -2.45 -15.28 -13.12
CA SER A 334 -1.50 -14.90 -14.18
C SER A 334 -0.79 -13.58 -13.85
N ASN A 335 0.17 -13.20 -14.67
CA ASN A 335 0.77 -11.87 -14.71
C ASN A 335 -0.08 -10.83 -15.46
N ASP A 336 -1.06 -11.27 -16.25
CA ASP A 336 -1.99 -10.41 -16.98
C ASP A 336 -3.36 -11.09 -17.16
N ALA A 337 -4.17 -11.10 -16.09
CA ALA A 337 -5.49 -11.71 -16.05
C ALA A 337 -6.46 -10.92 -15.17
N GLU A 338 -6.48 -9.59 -15.32
CA GLU A 338 -7.40 -8.68 -14.62
C GLU A 338 -7.47 -8.94 -13.10
N ILE A 339 -8.63 -9.33 -12.57
CA ILE A 339 -8.87 -9.63 -11.14
C ILE A 339 -8.04 -10.83 -10.61
N PHE A 340 -7.43 -11.63 -11.48
CA PHE A 340 -6.53 -12.74 -11.13
C PHE A 340 -5.04 -12.42 -11.29
N THR A 341 -4.70 -11.15 -11.50
CA THR A 341 -3.31 -10.70 -11.73
C THR A 341 -2.42 -10.71 -10.47
N VAL A 342 -1.23 -11.30 -10.57
CA VAL A 342 -0.17 -11.33 -9.54
C VAL A 342 1.02 -10.48 -10.02
N PRO A 343 1.69 -9.71 -9.13
CA PRO A 343 1.48 -9.62 -7.68
C PRO A 343 0.32 -8.71 -7.27
N ALA A 344 -0.02 -7.69 -8.08
CA ALA A 344 -1.04 -6.71 -7.77
C ALA A 344 -2.27 -6.90 -8.67
N ILE A 345 -3.45 -6.94 -8.05
CA ILE A 345 -4.73 -7.17 -8.75
C ILE A 345 -4.96 -6.10 -9.83
N CYS A 346 -5.41 -6.51 -11.01
CA CYS A 346 -5.63 -5.64 -12.18
C CYS A 346 -4.38 -4.87 -12.67
N GLN A 347 -3.17 -5.24 -12.23
CA GLN A 347 -1.93 -4.53 -12.57
C GLN A 347 -0.98 -5.45 -13.30
N ARG A 348 -1.09 -5.45 -14.63
CA ARG A 348 -0.30 -6.32 -15.51
C ARG A 348 1.20 -6.11 -15.32
N GLY A 349 1.96 -7.21 -15.42
CA GLY A 349 3.42 -7.19 -15.37
C GLY A 349 4.05 -8.10 -16.41
N ALA A 350 5.10 -7.64 -17.07
CA ALA A 350 5.91 -8.52 -17.93
C ALA A 350 6.78 -9.45 -17.08
N LEU A 351 6.95 -10.70 -17.53
CA LEU A 351 7.80 -11.69 -16.89
C LEU A 351 9.00 -12.01 -17.78
N ALA A 352 10.16 -12.23 -17.16
CA ALA A 352 11.31 -12.79 -17.86
C ALA A 352 11.12 -14.31 -18.03
N ARG A 353 11.81 -14.90 -19.02
CA ARG A 353 11.74 -16.34 -19.30
C ARG A 353 12.02 -17.17 -18.05
N GLY A 354 11.14 -18.13 -17.76
CA GLY A 354 11.27 -19.06 -16.63
C GLY A 354 10.77 -18.50 -15.29
N MET A 355 10.42 -17.22 -15.19
CA MET A 355 9.82 -16.66 -13.96
C MET A 355 8.44 -17.26 -13.69
N ALA A 356 7.59 -17.39 -14.71
CA ALA A 356 6.27 -17.97 -14.55
C ALA A 356 6.33 -19.42 -14.04
N ASP A 357 7.25 -20.23 -14.57
CA ASP A 357 7.48 -21.60 -14.12
C ASP A 357 7.98 -21.63 -12.65
N ALA A 358 8.73 -20.62 -12.21
CA ALA A 358 9.15 -20.48 -10.81
C ALA A 358 8.00 -20.10 -9.87
N ILE A 359 7.09 -19.24 -10.32
CA ILE A 359 5.88 -18.88 -9.58
C ILE A 359 4.94 -20.09 -9.50
N ASP A 360 4.76 -20.82 -10.61
CA ASP A 360 3.89 -22.00 -10.66
C ASP A 360 4.40 -23.13 -9.77
N ARG A 361 5.72 -23.33 -9.64
CA ARG A 361 6.25 -24.29 -8.65
C ARG A 361 5.79 -24.00 -7.22
N VAL A 362 5.58 -22.73 -6.87
CA VAL A 362 4.99 -22.36 -5.57
C VAL A 362 3.48 -22.58 -5.58
N ALA A 363 2.79 -22.22 -6.66
CA ALA A 363 1.36 -22.47 -6.85
C ALA A 363 0.99 -23.96 -6.67
N GLN A 364 1.82 -24.87 -7.19
CA GLN A 364 1.66 -26.32 -7.05
C GLN A 364 1.70 -26.81 -5.59
N THR A 365 2.34 -26.07 -4.69
CA THR A 365 2.42 -26.43 -3.26
C THR A 365 1.20 -25.97 -2.47
N LEU A 366 0.35 -25.14 -3.05
CA LEU A 366 -0.84 -24.63 -2.37
C LEU A 366 -1.89 -25.76 -2.28
N PRO A 367 -2.52 -25.96 -1.11
CA PRO A 367 -3.54 -26.98 -0.98
C PRO A 367 -4.79 -26.62 -1.80
N PRO A 368 -5.57 -27.60 -2.27
CA PRO A 368 -6.93 -27.37 -2.77
C PRO A 368 -7.83 -27.01 -1.57
N GLY A 369 -7.79 -25.75 -1.16
CA GLY A 369 -8.41 -25.27 0.07
C GLY A 369 -9.92 -25.01 -0.07
N PRO A 370 -10.59 -24.68 1.04
CA PRO A 370 -11.97 -24.20 1.00
C PRO A 370 -12.09 -22.91 0.17
N PRO A 371 -13.31 -22.57 -0.32
CA PRO A 371 -13.54 -21.29 -1.00
C PRO A 371 -13.02 -20.08 -0.18
N GLY A 372 -12.38 -19.12 -0.85
CA GLY A 372 -11.79 -17.93 -0.22
C GLY A 372 -10.34 -18.09 0.24
N THR A 373 -9.67 -19.20 -0.12
CA THR A 373 -8.26 -19.45 0.23
C THR A 373 -7.37 -19.55 -1.00
N THR A 374 -7.45 -20.68 -1.73
CA THR A 374 -6.74 -20.93 -2.99
C THR A 374 -7.66 -21.01 -4.19
N ARG A 375 -8.98 -20.86 -3.97
CA ARG A 375 -10.01 -20.73 -5.00
C ARG A 375 -11.11 -19.78 -4.56
N ALA A 376 -11.67 -19.00 -5.45
CA ALA A 376 -12.75 -18.05 -5.14
C ALA A 376 -13.74 -17.95 -6.28
N GLU A 377 -15.01 -17.74 -5.94
CA GLU A 377 -16.04 -17.42 -6.93
C GLU A 377 -15.85 -15.99 -7.43
N ALA A 378 -15.92 -15.81 -8.74
CA ALA A 378 -15.64 -14.57 -9.43
C ALA A 378 -16.83 -14.15 -10.30
N PRO A 379 -16.99 -12.85 -10.59
CA PRO A 379 -18.08 -12.37 -11.43
C PRO A 379 -17.98 -12.83 -12.89
N THR A 380 -16.78 -13.22 -13.35
CA THR A 380 -16.47 -13.74 -14.69
C THR A 380 -15.20 -14.60 -14.66
N GLY A 381 -14.99 -15.43 -15.70
CA GLY A 381 -13.67 -15.97 -16.06
C GLY A 381 -12.93 -15.05 -17.03
N VAL A 382 -11.67 -15.37 -17.33
CA VAL A 382 -10.82 -14.63 -18.29
C VAL A 382 -10.33 -15.58 -19.39
N GLY A 383 -10.64 -15.29 -20.64
CA GLY A 383 -10.52 -16.20 -21.79
C GLY A 383 -9.12 -16.54 -22.27
N PHE A 384 -8.06 -15.93 -21.71
CA PHE A 384 -6.67 -16.27 -22.09
C PHE A 384 -6.31 -17.73 -21.78
N CYS A 385 -6.86 -18.25 -20.68
CA CYS A 385 -6.76 -19.62 -20.22
C CYS A 385 -7.97 -19.90 -19.33
N MET A 386 -9.04 -20.44 -19.92
CA MET A 386 -10.30 -20.68 -19.23
C MET A 386 -10.84 -22.07 -19.54
N ALA A 387 -10.94 -22.92 -18.52
CA ALA A 387 -11.71 -24.16 -18.63
C ALA A 387 -13.21 -23.83 -18.64
N MET A 388 -13.96 -24.53 -19.47
CA MET A 388 -15.39 -24.40 -19.67
C MET A 388 -16.05 -25.77 -19.53
N ASN A 389 -16.99 -25.86 -18.60
CA ASN A 389 -17.66 -27.12 -18.31
C ASN A 389 -18.63 -27.48 -19.45
N ARG A 390 -18.42 -28.66 -20.06
CA ARG A 390 -19.26 -29.22 -21.13
C ARG A 390 -20.76 -29.08 -20.88
N ARG A 391 -21.25 -29.39 -19.67
CA ARG A 391 -22.67 -29.32 -19.32
C ARG A 391 -23.26 -27.92 -19.48
N PHE A 392 -22.46 -26.87 -19.27
CA PHE A 392 -22.89 -25.48 -19.44
C PHE A 392 -22.68 -24.99 -20.87
N LEU A 393 -21.59 -25.43 -21.53
CA LEU A 393 -21.40 -25.21 -22.95
C LEU A 393 -22.56 -25.78 -23.78
N ASP A 394 -23.06 -26.98 -23.46
CA ASP A 394 -24.17 -27.57 -24.22
C ASP A 394 -25.48 -26.75 -24.10
N LYS A 395 -25.60 -25.89 -23.08
CA LYS A 395 -26.72 -24.95 -22.91
C LYS A 395 -26.48 -23.61 -23.61
N VAL A 396 -25.25 -23.11 -23.55
CA VAL A 396 -24.83 -21.86 -24.18
C VAL A 396 -23.54 -22.14 -24.97
N PRO A 397 -23.66 -22.68 -26.20
CA PRO A 397 -22.52 -23.27 -26.90
C PRO A 397 -21.56 -22.25 -27.50
N LEU A 398 -22.01 -21.01 -27.71
CA LEU A 398 -21.26 -19.98 -28.42
C LEU A 398 -21.19 -18.67 -27.65
N LEU A 399 -20.08 -17.96 -27.85
CA LEU A 399 -19.86 -16.59 -27.42
C LEU A 399 -20.67 -15.62 -28.29
N ASP A 400 -21.14 -14.50 -27.71
CA ASP A 400 -21.96 -13.54 -28.46
C ASP A 400 -21.10 -12.69 -29.41
N THR A 401 -21.32 -12.85 -30.72
CA THR A 401 -20.63 -12.09 -31.77
C THR A 401 -21.00 -10.60 -31.82
N TYR A 402 -22.00 -10.14 -31.04
CA TYR A 402 -22.35 -8.73 -30.91
C TYR A 402 -21.18 -7.86 -30.41
N PHE A 403 -20.26 -8.44 -29.64
CA PHE A 403 -19.04 -7.78 -29.17
C PHE A 403 -17.95 -7.63 -30.27
N GLY A 404 -18.22 -8.07 -31.50
CA GLY A 404 -17.35 -7.85 -32.65
C GLY A 404 -16.07 -8.68 -32.58
N ARG A 405 -14.92 -8.04 -32.37
CA ARG A 405 -13.59 -8.67 -32.45
C ARG A 405 -13.04 -9.17 -31.10
N GLY A 406 -13.74 -8.94 -29.99
CA GLY A 406 -13.36 -9.38 -28.64
C GLY A 406 -13.66 -8.34 -27.57
N TYR A 407 -13.33 -8.66 -26.32
CA TYR A 407 -13.64 -7.90 -25.09
C TYR A 407 -15.15 -7.91 -24.75
N GLY A 408 -15.52 -8.55 -23.64
CA GLY A 408 -16.89 -8.63 -23.10
C GLY A 408 -17.62 -9.95 -23.39
N GLU A 409 -17.19 -10.73 -24.37
CA GLU A 409 -17.82 -11.99 -24.75
C GLU A 409 -17.80 -13.06 -23.66
N GLU A 410 -16.68 -13.14 -22.93
CA GLU A 410 -16.50 -14.05 -21.81
C GLU A 410 -17.34 -13.63 -20.60
N VAL A 411 -17.44 -12.31 -20.37
CA VAL A 411 -18.33 -11.74 -19.35
C VAL A 411 -19.78 -12.09 -19.66
N ASP A 412 -20.22 -11.84 -20.89
CA ASP A 412 -21.58 -12.17 -21.33
C ASP A 412 -21.90 -13.67 -21.19
N TRP A 413 -20.99 -14.54 -21.63
CA TRP A 413 -21.15 -15.99 -21.47
C TRP A 413 -21.25 -16.38 -19.99
N CYS A 414 -20.32 -15.89 -19.16
CA CYS A 414 -20.35 -16.14 -17.71
C CYS A 414 -21.65 -15.64 -17.09
N ARG A 415 -22.12 -14.43 -17.40
CA ARG A 415 -23.36 -13.90 -16.84
C ARG A 415 -24.59 -14.68 -17.27
N ARG A 416 -24.67 -15.14 -18.53
CA ARG A 416 -25.74 -16.04 -19.01
C ARG A 416 -25.73 -17.37 -18.26
N ILE A 417 -24.55 -17.95 -18.03
CA ILE A 417 -24.42 -19.22 -17.30
C ILE A 417 -24.69 -19.06 -15.80
N ALA A 418 -24.28 -17.95 -15.19
CA ALA A 418 -24.61 -17.64 -13.80
C ALA A 418 -26.12 -17.55 -13.57
N ALA A 419 -26.88 -17.00 -14.53
CA ALA A 419 -28.34 -17.01 -14.49
C ALA A 419 -28.95 -18.43 -14.56
N LEU A 420 -28.19 -19.42 -15.03
CA LEU A 420 -28.53 -20.84 -15.05
C LEU A 420 -27.97 -21.62 -13.84
N GLY A 421 -27.45 -20.92 -12.83
CA GLY A 421 -26.89 -21.50 -11.60
C GLY A 421 -25.44 -21.99 -11.73
N GLY A 422 -24.75 -21.66 -12.83
CA GLY A 422 -23.33 -21.97 -13.00
C GLY A 422 -22.43 -20.99 -12.24
N ARG A 423 -21.32 -21.50 -11.72
CA ARG A 423 -20.36 -20.71 -10.93
C ARG A 423 -19.03 -20.57 -11.66
N HIS A 424 -18.38 -19.42 -11.52
CA HIS A 424 -17.10 -19.13 -12.16
C HIS A 424 -16.03 -19.01 -11.09
N LEU A 425 -14.94 -19.77 -11.19
CA LEU A 425 -13.92 -19.82 -10.15
C LEU A 425 -12.57 -19.32 -10.67
N GLY A 426 -11.89 -18.51 -9.86
CA GLY A 426 -10.45 -18.29 -9.96
C GLY A 426 -9.70 -19.29 -9.07
N ILE A 427 -8.56 -19.82 -9.54
CA ILE A 427 -7.67 -20.69 -8.75
C ILE A 427 -6.25 -20.15 -8.67
N ALA A 428 -5.65 -20.30 -7.48
CA ALA A 428 -4.27 -19.92 -7.21
C ALA A 428 -3.29 -21.11 -7.26
N THR A 429 -3.79 -22.34 -7.34
CA THR A 429 -2.99 -23.58 -7.43
C THR A 429 -2.33 -23.78 -8.80
N LEU A 430 -2.57 -22.86 -9.74
CA LEU A 430 -2.02 -22.83 -11.08
C LEU A 430 -1.69 -21.39 -11.46
N PHE A 431 -0.48 -21.17 -11.96
CA PHE A 431 -0.05 -19.90 -12.53
C PHE A 431 0.31 -20.07 -14.00
N VAL A 432 -0.37 -19.34 -14.89
CA VAL A 432 -0.12 -19.39 -16.34
C VAL A 432 0.37 -18.03 -16.80
N GLU A 433 1.51 -17.99 -17.50
CA GLU A 433 1.99 -16.74 -18.09
C GLU A 433 1.11 -16.34 -19.26
N HIS A 434 0.71 -15.08 -19.30
CA HIS A 434 0.11 -14.46 -20.47
C HIS A 434 1.10 -13.43 -20.99
N ARG A 435 1.83 -13.79 -22.06
CA ARG A 435 2.93 -12.97 -22.61
C ARG A 435 2.42 -11.93 -23.63
N GLY A 436 1.17 -12.09 -24.08
CA GLY A 436 0.46 -11.27 -25.03
C GLY A 436 0.16 -9.84 -24.59
N GLY A 437 1.04 -8.89 -24.94
CA GLY A 437 0.81 -7.49 -24.56
C GLY A 437 1.69 -6.43 -25.22
N SER A 438 2.36 -6.72 -26.35
CA SER A 438 3.02 -5.68 -27.19
C SER A 438 2.03 -4.73 -27.87
N SER A 439 0.73 -5.00 -27.74
CA SER A 439 -0.36 -4.17 -28.24
C SER A 439 -0.96 -3.30 -27.12
N PHE A 440 -0.10 -2.63 -26.34
CA PHE A 440 -0.51 -1.39 -25.66
C PHE A 440 -0.18 -0.25 -26.60
N GLY A 441 -1.18 0.23 -27.35
CA GLY A 441 -0.97 1.46 -28.11
C GLY A 441 -1.91 1.75 -29.27
N SER A 442 -2.77 0.84 -29.73
CA SER A 442 -3.79 1.27 -30.70
C SER A 442 -4.98 1.83 -29.94
N ALA A 443 -5.27 3.12 -30.17
CA ALA A 443 -6.52 3.74 -29.73
C ALA A 443 -7.76 2.90 -30.10
N ALA A 444 -7.67 2.11 -31.18
CA ALA A 444 -8.67 1.15 -31.61
C ALA A 444 -8.97 0.04 -30.58
N LYS A 445 -7.96 -0.55 -29.93
CA LYS A 445 -8.19 -1.57 -28.89
C LYS A 445 -8.89 -0.97 -27.68
N GLN A 446 -8.43 0.20 -27.22
CA GLN A 446 -9.06 0.91 -26.10
C GLN A 446 -10.50 1.31 -26.43
N ALA A 447 -10.75 1.86 -27.61
CA ALA A 447 -12.10 2.20 -28.07
C ALA A 447 -13.02 0.97 -28.12
N LEU A 448 -12.51 -0.19 -28.55
CA LEU A 448 -13.30 -1.43 -28.57
C LEU A 448 -13.64 -1.92 -27.15
N VAL A 449 -12.67 -1.93 -26.23
CA VAL A 449 -12.90 -2.26 -24.81
C VAL A 449 -13.95 -1.34 -24.20
N LEU A 450 -13.83 -0.03 -24.42
CA LEU A 450 -14.78 0.96 -23.89
C LEU A 450 -16.17 0.77 -24.47
N LYS A 451 -16.29 0.58 -25.80
CA LYS A 451 -17.56 0.28 -26.46
C LYS A 451 -18.22 -0.97 -25.86
N ASN A 452 -17.45 -2.03 -25.67
CA ASN A 452 -17.98 -3.32 -25.24
C ASN A 452 -18.29 -3.38 -23.75
N ASN A 453 -17.53 -2.65 -22.92
CA ASN A 453 -17.87 -2.48 -21.50
C ASN A 453 -19.21 -1.76 -21.34
N ALA A 454 -19.54 -0.78 -22.19
CA ALA A 454 -20.85 -0.11 -22.15
C ALA A 454 -22.00 -1.11 -22.42
N ILE A 455 -21.81 -2.02 -23.37
CA ILE A 455 -22.78 -3.10 -23.66
C ILE A 455 -22.95 -4.02 -22.44
N ILE A 456 -21.85 -4.36 -21.74
CA ILE A 456 -21.92 -5.18 -20.52
C ILE A 456 -22.67 -4.46 -19.39
N SER A 457 -22.35 -3.20 -19.12
CA SER A 457 -23.03 -2.42 -18.08
C SER A 457 -24.53 -2.27 -18.37
N GLU A 458 -24.91 -2.12 -19.64
CA GLU A 458 -26.32 -2.07 -20.07
C GLU A 458 -27.02 -3.44 -19.89
N ARG A 459 -26.40 -4.53 -20.36
CA ARG A 459 -26.99 -5.88 -20.29
C ARG A 459 -27.07 -6.44 -18.88
N TYR A 460 -26.11 -6.09 -18.03
CA TYR A 460 -25.96 -6.65 -16.68
C TYR A 460 -25.82 -5.54 -15.62
N PRO A 461 -26.91 -4.82 -15.30
CA PRO A 461 -26.91 -3.81 -14.25
C PRO A 461 -26.41 -4.40 -12.91
N GLY A 462 -25.29 -3.87 -12.40
CA GLY A 462 -24.64 -4.32 -11.17
C GLY A 462 -23.39 -5.20 -11.37
N TYR A 463 -23.05 -5.59 -12.60
CA TYR A 463 -21.80 -6.31 -12.88
C TYR A 463 -20.56 -5.52 -12.41
N ASP A 464 -20.52 -4.22 -12.70
CA ASP A 464 -19.42 -3.35 -12.27
C ASP A 464 -19.26 -3.35 -10.75
N THR A 465 -20.36 -3.33 -10.00
CA THR A 465 -20.35 -3.46 -8.54
C THR A 465 -19.75 -4.80 -8.10
N MET A 466 -20.11 -5.92 -8.75
CA MET A 466 -19.54 -7.23 -8.42
C MET A 466 -18.03 -7.29 -8.65
N VAL A 467 -17.55 -6.65 -9.73
CA VAL A 467 -16.10 -6.55 -10.01
C VAL A 467 -15.41 -5.70 -8.97
N GLN A 468 -15.98 -4.53 -8.60
CA GLN A 468 -15.40 -3.68 -7.56
C GLN A 468 -15.41 -4.36 -6.19
N ASP A 469 -16.47 -5.08 -5.85
CA ASP A 469 -16.54 -5.87 -4.61
C ASP A 469 -15.46 -6.96 -4.59
N PHE A 470 -15.23 -7.65 -5.71
CA PHE A 470 -14.15 -8.64 -5.82
C PHE A 470 -12.78 -7.99 -5.66
N ILE A 471 -12.54 -6.83 -6.29
CA ILE A 471 -11.27 -6.09 -6.16
C ILE A 471 -11.04 -5.63 -4.72
N GLN A 472 -12.07 -5.09 -4.08
CA GLN A 472 -11.98 -4.55 -2.72
C GLN A 472 -11.77 -5.65 -1.68
N THR A 473 -12.45 -6.79 -1.85
CA THR A 473 -12.40 -7.91 -0.89
C THR A 473 -11.27 -8.88 -1.17
N ASP A 474 -10.70 -8.87 -2.39
CA ASP A 474 -9.70 -9.79 -2.93
C ASP A 474 -9.72 -11.16 -2.24
N PRO A 475 -10.72 -12.01 -2.52
CA PRO A 475 -10.89 -13.28 -1.83
C PRO A 475 -9.72 -14.26 -2.07
N LEU A 476 -8.77 -13.93 -2.95
CA LEU A 476 -7.55 -14.69 -3.21
C LEU A 476 -6.30 -14.01 -2.64
N VAL A 477 -6.42 -12.95 -1.85
CA VAL A 477 -5.29 -12.14 -1.35
C VAL A 477 -4.20 -12.96 -0.65
N SER A 478 -4.58 -13.96 0.14
CA SER A 478 -3.62 -14.80 0.88
C SER A 478 -2.75 -15.59 -0.09
N ALA A 479 -3.38 -16.20 -1.10
CA ALA A 479 -2.69 -16.86 -2.20
C ALA A 479 -1.90 -15.87 -3.07
N ARG A 480 -2.47 -14.69 -3.36
CA ARG A 480 -1.83 -13.64 -4.16
C ARG A 480 -0.54 -13.15 -3.51
N VAL A 481 -0.50 -12.99 -2.19
CA VAL A 481 0.74 -12.65 -1.46
C VAL A 481 1.76 -13.78 -1.55
N VAL A 482 1.36 -15.04 -1.42
CA VAL A 482 2.28 -16.18 -1.56
C VAL A 482 2.91 -16.21 -2.96
N LEU A 483 2.09 -16.10 -4.01
CA LEU A 483 2.58 -16.03 -5.39
C LEU A 483 3.35 -14.73 -5.66
N GLY A 484 2.99 -13.63 -5.01
CA GLY A 484 3.70 -12.35 -5.08
C GLY A 484 5.11 -12.44 -4.49
N LEU A 485 5.30 -13.18 -3.39
CA LEU A 485 6.63 -13.45 -2.85
C LEU A 485 7.47 -14.34 -3.79
N ALA A 486 6.85 -15.34 -4.41
CA ALA A 486 7.49 -16.15 -5.44
C ALA A 486 7.91 -15.30 -6.65
N TRP A 487 7.03 -14.38 -7.08
CA TRP A 487 7.31 -13.40 -8.12
C TRP A 487 8.48 -12.48 -7.75
N ALA A 488 8.49 -11.92 -6.53
CA ALA A 488 9.59 -11.06 -6.07
C ALA A 488 10.94 -11.78 -6.07
N GLN A 489 10.96 -13.06 -5.62
CA GLN A 489 12.16 -13.89 -5.68
C GLN A 489 12.61 -14.18 -7.12
N ALA A 490 11.67 -14.48 -8.01
CA ALA A 490 11.97 -14.76 -9.41
C ALA A 490 12.47 -13.50 -10.15
N GLN A 491 11.94 -12.33 -9.82
CA GLN A 491 12.31 -11.03 -10.40
C GLN A 491 13.78 -10.72 -10.14
N VAL A 492 14.21 -10.87 -8.88
CA VAL A 492 15.59 -10.63 -8.48
C VAL A 492 16.55 -11.67 -9.10
N GLY A 493 16.11 -12.93 -9.23
CA GLY A 493 16.89 -14.00 -9.86
C GLY A 493 17.12 -13.78 -11.36
N ALA A 494 16.09 -13.32 -12.08
CA ALA A 494 16.15 -13.06 -13.52
C ALA A 494 17.07 -11.87 -13.90
N GLN A 495 17.38 -10.99 -12.94
CA GLN A 495 18.19 -9.79 -13.17
C GLN A 495 19.69 -9.96 -12.85
N VAL A 496 20.11 -11.11 -12.30
CA VAL A 496 21.52 -11.40 -12.01
C VAL A 496 22.32 -11.43 -13.32
N GLY A 497 22.94 -10.29 -13.67
CA GLY A 497 23.76 -10.10 -14.87
C GLY A 497 23.29 -9.00 -15.84
N ALA A 498 22.09 -8.44 -15.67
CA ALA A 498 21.50 -7.51 -16.66
C ALA A 498 21.50 -6.03 -16.25
N ARG A 499 21.72 -5.67 -14.98
CA ARG A 499 21.73 -4.28 -14.50
C ARG A 499 22.84 -4.04 -13.48
N VAL A 500 23.60 -2.95 -13.69
CA VAL A 500 24.64 -2.49 -12.76
C VAL A 500 23.96 -1.96 -11.49
N GLY A 501 24.21 -2.58 -10.33
CA GLY A 501 23.82 -2.04 -9.02
C GLY A 501 22.80 -2.85 -8.19
N SER A 502 22.18 -3.92 -8.71
CA SER A 502 21.35 -4.80 -7.89
C SER A 502 22.20 -5.87 -7.19
N ASP A 503 22.13 -5.98 -5.87
CA ASP A 503 22.84 -6.99 -5.07
C ASP A 503 22.24 -8.41 -5.19
N GLY A 504 21.16 -8.56 -5.98
CA GLY A 504 20.52 -9.85 -6.22
C GLY A 504 19.78 -10.38 -4.99
N ALA A 505 19.40 -9.52 -4.05
CA ALA A 505 18.59 -9.87 -2.87
C ALA A 505 17.23 -9.17 -2.89
N VAL A 506 16.20 -9.83 -2.34
CA VAL A 506 14.89 -9.21 -2.13
C VAL A 506 14.98 -8.31 -0.88
N PRO A 507 14.71 -6.99 -0.99
CA PRO A 507 14.72 -6.12 0.17
C PRO A 507 13.46 -6.32 1.01
N ILE A 508 13.64 -6.48 2.31
CA ILE A 508 12.59 -6.69 3.31
C ILE A 508 12.70 -5.59 4.37
N TYR A 509 11.80 -4.61 4.32
CA TYR A 509 11.82 -3.42 5.15
C TYR A 509 10.93 -3.57 6.39
N LEU A 510 11.49 -3.47 7.60
CA LEU A 510 10.72 -3.31 8.83
C LEU A 510 10.50 -1.82 9.14
N GLY A 511 9.24 -1.40 9.22
CA GLY A 511 8.87 -0.06 9.69
C GLY A 511 7.54 -0.09 10.43
N HIS A 512 7.02 1.07 10.82
CA HIS A 512 5.69 1.17 11.46
C HIS A 512 4.64 1.78 10.52
N THR A 513 3.36 1.67 10.88
CA THR A 513 2.23 2.27 10.14
C THR A 513 1.96 3.74 10.48
N MET A 514 2.73 4.35 11.39
CA MET A 514 2.42 5.66 11.98
C MET A 514 2.75 6.89 11.10
N GLY A 515 3.38 6.72 9.94
CA GLY A 515 3.79 7.83 9.05
C GLY A 515 5.01 8.62 9.56
N GLY A 516 5.18 9.85 9.06
CA GLY A 516 6.26 10.76 9.49
C GLY A 516 7.53 10.71 8.64
N GLY A 517 8.61 11.32 9.14
CA GLY A 517 9.86 11.51 8.38
C GLY A 517 10.61 10.22 8.06
N ALA A 518 10.63 9.26 8.99
CA ALA A 518 11.21 7.94 8.75
C ALA A 518 10.43 7.17 7.68
N GLU A 519 9.10 7.27 7.71
CA GLU A 519 8.25 6.65 6.67
C GLU A 519 8.47 7.28 5.29
N THR A 520 8.58 8.60 5.24
CA THR A 520 8.83 9.32 3.98
C THR A 520 10.15 8.86 3.34
N TYR A 521 11.20 8.72 4.15
CA TYR A 521 12.48 8.18 3.70
C TYR A 521 12.35 6.73 3.21
N LEU A 522 11.68 5.88 3.99
CA LEU A 522 11.51 4.47 3.68
C LEU A 522 10.76 4.26 2.36
N GLN A 523 9.72 5.05 2.10
CA GLN A 523 8.99 5.03 0.83
C GLN A 523 9.86 5.42 -0.36
N GLY A 524 10.72 6.44 -0.23
CA GLY A 524 11.70 6.79 -1.25
C GLY A 524 12.68 5.65 -1.55
N ARG A 525 13.13 4.94 -0.51
CA ARG A 525 14.04 3.80 -0.65
C ARG A 525 13.36 2.57 -1.26
N ILE A 526 12.11 2.28 -0.88
CA ILE A 526 11.28 1.24 -1.49
C ILE A 526 11.08 1.55 -2.98
N ALA A 527 10.75 2.79 -3.34
CA ALA A 527 10.58 3.19 -4.73
C ALA A 527 11.89 3.02 -5.54
N ALA A 528 13.04 3.38 -4.96
CA ALA A 528 14.34 3.18 -5.59
C ALA A 528 14.66 1.69 -5.83
N ASP A 529 14.37 0.83 -4.85
CA ASP A 529 14.55 -0.62 -4.98
C ASP A 529 13.59 -1.24 -6.01
N ILE A 530 12.34 -0.78 -6.09
CA ILE A 530 11.39 -1.22 -7.12
C ILE A 530 11.89 -0.78 -8.50
N ALA A 531 12.41 0.44 -8.64
CA ALA A 531 12.97 0.92 -9.90
C ALA A 531 14.22 0.11 -10.32
N ALA A 532 15.08 -0.26 -9.37
CA ALA A 532 16.31 -1.00 -9.63
C ALA A 532 16.07 -2.51 -9.84
N GLY A 533 15.43 -3.16 -8.86
CA GLY A 533 15.27 -4.60 -8.72
C GLY A 533 13.86 -5.15 -9.02
N GLY A 534 12.89 -4.27 -9.28
CA GLY A 534 11.54 -4.66 -9.69
C GLY A 534 10.62 -5.14 -8.56
N ALA A 535 11.10 -5.31 -7.31
CA ALA A 535 10.27 -5.75 -6.20
C ALA A 535 10.81 -5.30 -4.84
N ALA A 536 9.92 -5.14 -3.85
CA ALA A 536 10.28 -4.94 -2.45
C ALA A 536 9.24 -5.57 -1.51
N VAL A 537 9.66 -5.96 -0.31
CA VAL A 537 8.76 -6.49 0.73
C VAL A 537 8.79 -5.56 1.94
N THR A 538 7.64 -5.32 2.56
CA THR A 538 7.54 -4.54 3.81
C THR A 538 6.90 -5.35 4.91
N LEU A 539 7.44 -5.21 6.12
CA LEU A 539 6.89 -5.68 7.39
C LEU A 539 6.54 -4.45 8.22
N ARG A 540 5.26 -4.20 8.42
CA ARG A 540 4.77 -3.03 9.15
C ARG A 540 4.22 -3.41 10.51
N VAL A 541 4.65 -2.69 11.55
CA VAL A 541 4.19 -2.85 12.95
C VAL A 541 3.35 -1.65 13.40
N GLY A 542 2.67 -1.76 14.54
CA GLY A 542 1.78 -0.72 15.06
C GLY A 542 0.37 -0.72 14.46
N GLY A 543 0.04 -1.76 13.69
CA GLY A 543 -1.31 -2.03 13.20
C GLY A 543 -2.17 -2.81 14.22
N PRO A 544 -3.42 -3.15 13.84
CA PRO A 544 -4.33 -3.92 14.70
C PRO A 544 -3.89 -5.38 14.90
N LEU A 545 -3.10 -5.91 13.97
CA LEU A 545 -2.37 -7.17 14.10
C LEU A 545 -0.85 -6.89 14.18
N PRO A 546 -0.08 -7.79 14.82
CA PRO A 546 1.38 -7.68 14.97
C PRO A 546 2.13 -7.33 13.69
N TRP A 547 1.72 -7.91 12.56
CA TRP A 547 2.40 -7.76 11.28
C TRP A 547 1.44 -7.33 10.17
N LEU A 548 1.88 -6.38 9.37
CA LEU A 548 1.31 -6.06 8.07
C LEU A 548 2.39 -6.32 7.01
N LEU A 549 2.25 -7.42 6.29
CA LEU A 549 3.14 -7.83 5.21
C LEU A 549 2.66 -7.21 3.90
N GLY A 550 3.57 -6.58 3.16
CA GLY A 550 3.29 -6.04 1.82
C GLY A 550 4.30 -6.53 0.79
N VAL A 551 3.82 -6.92 -0.38
CA VAL A 551 4.64 -7.22 -1.57
C VAL A 551 4.43 -6.10 -2.56
N HIS A 552 5.49 -5.35 -2.84
CA HIS A 552 5.49 -4.17 -3.72
C HIS A 552 6.12 -4.50 -5.06
N GLY A 553 5.49 -4.02 -6.12
CA GLY A 553 6.02 -4.02 -7.48
C GLY A 553 5.70 -2.73 -8.21
N PRO A 554 6.13 -2.58 -9.49
CA PRO A 554 5.90 -1.36 -10.26
C PRO A 554 4.41 -1.00 -10.45
N GLY A 555 3.54 -2.01 -10.47
CA GLY A 555 2.10 -1.84 -10.64
C GLY A 555 1.33 -1.58 -9.35
N GLY A 556 1.96 -1.68 -8.17
CA GLY A 556 1.29 -1.47 -6.88
C GLY A 556 1.73 -2.43 -5.79
N VAL A 557 0.89 -2.57 -4.76
CA VAL A 557 1.18 -3.38 -3.57
C VAL A 557 0.02 -4.31 -3.22
N THR A 558 0.33 -5.54 -2.84
CA THR A 558 -0.62 -6.47 -2.21
C THR A 558 -0.23 -6.65 -0.75
N GLN A 559 -1.18 -6.50 0.18
CA GLN A 559 -0.91 -6.51 1.61
C GLN A 559 -1.84 -7.44 2.38
N VAL A 560 -1.27 -8.14 3.37
CA VAL A 560 -1.99 -9.01 4.31
C VAL A 560 -1.56 -8.76 5.75
N ALA A 561 -2.53 -8.80 6.67
CA ALA A 561 -2.28 -8.65 8.10
C ALA A 561 -2.15 -10.03 8.76
N LEU A 562 -1.17 -10.20 9.66
CA LEU A 562 -0.85 -11.46 10.32
C LEU A 562 -0.69 -11.28 11.83
N ASP A 563 -1.15 -12.26 12.57
CA ASP A 563 -1.05 -12.38 14.02
C ASP A 563 0.03 -13.36 14.50
N ASP A 564 0.58 -14.18 13.61
CA ASP A 564 1.54 -15.23 13.95
C ASP A 564 2.90 -15.02 13.25
N THR A 565 3.94 -14.84 14.07
CA THR A 565 5.34 -14.66 13.61
C THR A 565 5.93 -15.91 12.96
N GLY A 566 5.46 -17.10 13.33
CA GLY A 566 5.82 -18.37 12.69
C GLY A 566 5.23 -18.49 11.28
N VAL A 567 4.00 -18.05 11.06
CA VAL A 567 3.37 -17.92 9.73
C VAL A 567 4.16 -16.94 8.87
N LEU A 568 4.50 -15.76 9.42
CA LEU A 568 5.36 -14.80 8.73
C LEU A 568 6.70 -15.43 8.30
N SER A 569 7.35 -16.18 9.19
CA SER A 569 8.62 -16.86 8.90
C SER A 569 8.50 -17.92 7.81
N ARG A 570 7.35 -18.63 7.74
CA ARG A 570 7.03 -19.59 6.67
C ARG A 570 6.76 -18.89 5.34
N LEU A 571 6.06 -17.75 5.35
CA LEU A 571 5.78 -16.97 4.15
C LEU A 571 7.05 -16.44 3.49
N LEU A 572 7.98 -15.91 4.28
CA LEU A 572 9.25 -15.41 3.78
C LEU A 572 10.24 -16.53 3.45
N ALA A 573 9.91 -17.79 3.78
CA ALA A 573 10.81 -18.92 3.60
C ALA A 573 11.31 -19.15 2.16
N PRO A 574 10.48 -19.01 1.12
CA PRO A 574 10.90 -19.22 -0.26
C PRO A 574 11.89 -18.17 -0.77
N LEU A 575 12.02 -17.01 -0.10
CA LEU A 575 13.02 -16.01 -0.47
C LEU A 575 14.42 -16.54 -0.12
N THR A 576 15.27 -16.78 -1.11
CA THR A 576 16.59 -17.44 -0.94
C THR A 576 17.74 -16.46 -0.70
N ARG A 577 17.58 -15.20 -1.11
CA ARG A 577 18.54 -14.10 -0.87
C ARG A 577 17.79 -12.87 -0.38
N ARG A 578 18.07 -12.44 0.84
CA ARG A 578 17.30 -11.41 1.55
C ARG A 578 18.23 -10.29 1.99
N ARG A 579 17.79 -9.05 1.76
CA ARG A 579 18.34 -7.88 2.44
C ARG A 579 17.31 -7.42 3.46
N ILE A 580 17.54 -7.70 4.73
CA ILE A 580 16.64 -7.39 5.84
C ILE A 580 17.02 -6.01 6.37
N ILE A 581 16.13 -5.04 6.24
CA ILE A 581 16.38 -3.66 6.62
C ILE A 581 15.49 -3.29 7.81
N TYR A 582 16.09 -3.07 8.97
CA TYR A 582 15.41 -2.45 10.10
C TYR A 582 15.35 -0.94 9.91
N SER A 583 14.16 -0.34 9.97
CA SER A 583 13.97 1.11 10.04
C SER A 583 13.47 1.53 11.43
N ASN A 584 12.29 1.05 11.83
CA ASN A 584 11.65 1.41 13.10
C ASN A 584 10.81 0.25 13.62
N GLY A 585 10.86 0.01 14.93
CA GLY A 585 10.03 -0.99 15.62
C GLY A 585 8.94 -0.39 16.52
N VAL A 586 8.84 0.94 16.59
CA VAL A 586 7.91 1.64 17.48
C VAL A 586 6.46 1.26 17.15
N GLY A 587 5.70 0.92 18.18
CA GLY A 587 4.30 0.50 18.06
C GLY A 587 4.11 -1.03 17.99
N HIS A 588 5.17 -1.83 17.89
CA HIS A 588 5.06 -3.27 18.10
C HIS A 588 4.61 -3.59 19.54
N GLU A 589 3.83 -4.65 19.73
CA GLU A 589 3.29 -5.00 21.06
C GLU A 589 4.32 -5.56 22.04
N ASP A 590 5.35 -6.23 21.50
CA ASP A 590 6.50 -6.74 22.27
C ASP A 590 7.81 -6.45 21.52
N PRO A 591 8.31 -5.20 21.51
CA PRO A 591 9.43 -4.84 20.63
C PRO A 591 10.76 -5.50 21.00
N VAL A 592 10.93 -6.03 22.24
CA VAL A 592 12.16 -6.76 22.62
C VAL A 592 12.30 -8.08 21.84
N THR A 593 11.22 -8.59 21.24
CA THR A 593 11.26 -9.79 20.39
C THR A 593 11.74 -9.51 18.97
N LEU A 594 11.61 -8.28 18.47
CA LEU A 594 11.93 -7.91 17.08
C LEU A 594 13.35 -8.29 16.65
N PRO A 595 14.40 -8.04 17.46
CA PRO A 595 15.76 -8.49 17.16
C PRO A 595 15.84 -9.98 16.81
N SER A 596 15.21 -10.83 17.63
CA SER A 596 15.22 -12.27 17.41
C SER A 596 14.47 -12.69 16.14
N VAL A 597 13.43 -11.95 15.76
CA VAL A 597 12.67 -12.21 14.53
C VAL A 597 13.52 -11.88 13.32
N LEU A 598 14.11 -10.68 13.29
CA LEU A 598 14.95 -10.23 12.19
C LEU A 598 16.20 -11.11 12.02
N THR A 599 16.86 -11.48 13.11
CA THR A 599 18.02 -12.39 13.06
C THR A 599 17.62 -13.77 12.55
N ARG A 600 16.45 -14.30 12.92
CA ARG A 600 15.95 -15.59 12.38
C ARG A 600 15.57 -15.54 10.91
N LEU A 601 15.28 -14.36 10.37
CA LEU A 601 15.05 -14.20 8.93
C LEU A 601 16.35 -14.32 8.13
N LYS A 602 17.53 -14.07 8.73
CA LYS A 602 18.85 -14.31 8.11
C LYS A 602 19.17 -15.80 8.22
N ARG A 603 19.19 -16.51 7.07
CA ARG A 603 19.35 -17.97 7.03
C ARG A 603 20.76 -18.44 6.67
N GLY A 604 21.55 -17.58 6.07
CA GLY A 604 22.89 -17.93 5.62
C GLY A 604 23.73 -16.73 5.20
N PRO A 605 24.96 -16.96 4.74
CA PRO A 605 25.92 -15.91 4.38
C PRO A 605 25.55 -15.13 3.12
N GLN A 606 24.48 -15.50 2.41
CA GLN A 606 23.92 -14.74 1.28
C GLN A 606 22.92 -13.67 1.70
N ASP A 607 22.39 -13.76 2.91
CA ASP A 607 21.45 -12.78 3.46
C ASP A 607 22.23 -11.65 4.17
N ARG A 608 21.66 -10.46 4.18
CA ARG A 608 22.24 -9.27 4.80
C ARG A 608 21.24 -8.64 5.77
N ILE A 609 21.73 -8.12 6.88
CA ILE A 609 20.97 -7.27 7.80
C ILE A 609 21.56 -5.86 7.75
N GLU A 610 20.71 -4.89 7.50
CA GLU A 610 21.01 -3.47 7.60
C GLU A 610 20.13 -2.84 8.68
N VAL A 611 20.73 -2.04 9.56
CA VAL A 611 20.01 -1.32 10.62
C VAL A 611 20.09 0.16 10.35
N LEU A 612 18.94 0.79 10.11
CA LEU A 612 18.80 2.23 9.96
C LEU A 612 18.38 2.83 11.30
N LEU A 613 19.22 3.68 11.87
CA LEU A 613 18.98 4.26 13.20
C LEU A 613 18.03 5.47 13.08
N HIS A 614 16.77 5.22 12.73
CA HIS A 614 15.74 6.27 12.62
C HIS A 614 15.14 6.68 13.97
N ASP A 615 15.32 5.86 15.00
CA ASP A 615 14.98 6.16 16.38
C ASP A 615 16.00 5.50 17.34
N PHE A 616 15.88 5.76 18.64
CA PHE A 616 16.72 5.14 19.65
C PHE A 616 16.05 3.93 20.34
N LEU A 617 15.04 3.33 19.71
CA LEU A 617 14.41 2.11 20.23
C LEU A 617 15.43 0.98 20.46
N PRO A 618 16.46 0.78 19.59
CA PRO A 618 17.51 -0.20 19.89
C PRO A 618 18.27 0.10 21.19
N LEU A 619 18.38 1.36 21.61
CA LEU A 619 19.10 1.75 22.82
C LEU A 619 18.20 1.66 24.06
N SER A 620 16.90 1.98 23.94
CA SER A 620 15.98 2.03 25.08
C SER A 620 14.50 1.92 24.64
N PRO A 621 13.61 1.34 25.47
CA PRO A 621 12.16 1.42 25.27
C PRO A 621 11.65 2.86 25.09
N SER A 622 12.24 3.82 25.80
CA SER A 622 12.11 5.23 25.45
C SER A 622 12.93 5.49 24.20
N TYR A 623 12.32 5.30 23.03
CA TYR A 623 12.93 5.58 21.73
C TYR A 623 13.36 7.05 21.57
N THR A 624 12.97 7.91 22.53
CA THR A 624 13.37 9.31 22.62
C THR A 624 14.53 9.59 23.60
N LEU A 625 14.98 8.58 24.35
CA LEU A 625 15.95 8.71 25.45
C LEU A 625 15.54 9.70 26.57
N LEU A 626 14.26 10.09 26.60
CA LEU A 626 13.71 10.90 27.69
C LEU A 626 13.31 9.99 28.86
N ASP A 627 13.57 10.48 30.08
CA ASP A 627 13.13 9.86 31.34
C ASP A 627 11.62 10.04 31.57
N ALA A 628 11.05 9.43 32.63
CA ALA A 628 9.62 9.55 32.94
C ALA A 628 9.16 10.99 33.26
N LYS A 629 10.09 11.92 33.49
CA LYS A 629 9.83 13.35 33.68
C LYS A 629 9.99 14.14 32.38
N GLY A 630 10.23 13.48 31.25
CA GLY A 630 10.42 14.09 29.94
C GLY A 630 11.76 14.79 29.78
N ARG A 631 12.80 14.39 30.54
CA ARG A 631 14.13 14.99 30.48
C ARG A 631 15.14 14.06 29.83
N TYR A 632 16.01 14.63 29.01
CA TYR A 632 17.14 13.92 28.43
C TYR A 632 18.30 13.86 29.44
N ARG A 633 18.84 12.66 29.70
CA ARG A 633 19.95 12.41 30.63
C ARG A 633 21.14 11.69 29.99
N GLY A 634 21.17 11.59 28.67
CA GLY A 634 22.14 10.79 27.94
C GLY A 634 21.67 9.36 27.74
N VAL A 635 22.59 8.48 27.34
CA VAL A 635 22.31 7.04 27.23
C VAL A 635 22.13 6.47 28.65
N PRO A 636 20.97 5.86 28.97
CA PRO A 636 20.74 5.29 30.29
C PRO A 636 21.67 4.09 30.55
N ALA A 637 22.17 3.98 31.78
CA ALA A 637 22.90 2.80 32.23
C ALA A 637 22.00 1.54 32.22
N MET A 638 22.58 0.36 32.03
CA MET A 638 21.84 -0.91 31.87
C MET A 638 20.96 -1.27 33.08
N ASP A 639 21.31 -0.79 34.27
CA ASP A 639 20.60 -0.98 35.54
C ASP A 639 19.63 0.17 35.87
N ASN A 640 19.39 1.09 34.92
CA ASN A 640 18.51 2.23 35.12
C ASN A 640 17.07 1.78 35.46
N ALA A 641 16.58 2.28 36.59
CA ALA A 641 15.28 1.93 37.16
C ALA A 641 14.13 2.88 36.75
N ASP A 642 14.40 3.89 35.93
CA ASP A 642 13.36 4.81 35.46
C ASP A 642 12.36 4.06 34.56
N PRO A 643 11.05 4.16 34.85
CA PRO A 643 10.03 3.40 34.13
C PRO A 643 9.94 3.76 32.64
N ALA A 644 10.43 4.93 32.20
CA ALA A 644 10.49 5.26 30.77
C ALA A 644 11.47 4.36 29.99
N HIS A 645 12.50 3.85 30.66
CA HIS A 645 13.51 2.98 30.06
C HIS A 645 13.25 1.49 30.29
N GLN A 646 12.08 1.16 30.84
CA GLN A 646 11.63 -0.22 31.03
C GLN A 646 10.45 -0.50 30.11
N SER A 647 10.21 -1.76 29.80
CA SER A 647 9.04 -2.20 29.03
C SER A 647 8.37 -3.38 29.73
N GLU A 648 7.14 -3.67 29.35
CA GLU A 648 6.44 -4.89 29.77
C GLU A 648 6.13 -5.73 28.53
N ARG A 649 6.21 -7.05 28.65
CA ARG A 649 5.72 -7.99 27.64
C ARG A 649 4.19 -7.94 27.60
N ALA A 650 3.60 -8.55 26.57
CA ALA A 650 2.14 -8.62 26.41
C ALA A 650 1.42 -9.29 27.60
N ASP A 651 2.09 -10.20 28.31
CA ASP A 651 1.58 -10.88 29.52
C ASP A 651 1.80 -10.08 30.82
N GLY A 652 2.41 -8.89 30.74
CA GLY A 652 2.73 -8.03 31.87
C GLY A 652 4.07 -8.33 32.54
N THR A 653 4.86 -9.27 32.02
CA THR A 653 6.21 -9.54 32.53
C THR A 653 7.11 -8.34 32.29
N PRO A 654 7.74 -7.75 33.33
CA PRO A 654 8.66 -6.63 33.16
C PRO A 654 9.91 -7.06 32.39
N VAL A 655 10.38 -6.20 31.49
CA VAL A 655 11.62 -6.35 30.74
C VAL A 655 12.55 -5.20 31.16
N PRO A 656 13.59 -5.49 31.96
CA PRO A 656 14.56 -4.49 32.34
C PRO A 656 15.37 -4.02 31.14
N LEU A 657 15.95 -2.82 31.24
CA LEU A 657 16.77 -2.24 30.18
C LEU A 657 17.95 -3.14 29.80
N SER A 658 18.52 -3.88 30.75
CA SER A 658 19.60 -4.83 30.50
C SER A 658 19.22 -5.96 29.53
N GLU A 659 18.03 -6.55 29.69
CA GLU A 659 17.50 -7.58 28.78
C GLU A 659 17.20 -6.97 27.41
N TRP A 660 16.56 -5.79 27.39
CA TRP A 660 16.28 -5.05 26.16
C TRP A 660 17.55 -4.81 25.34
N ARG A 661 18.56 -4.24 25.99
CA ARG A 661 19.85 -3.89 25.40
C ARG A 661 20.60 -5.12 24.90
N THR A 662 20.52 -6.25 25.62
CA THR A 662 21.12 -7.52 25.18
C THR A 662 20.45 -8.03 23.91
N ALA A 663 19.11 -8.01 23.84
CA ALA A 663 18.38 -8.45 22.67
C ALA A 663 18.70 -7.62 21.42
N TRP A 664 18.64 -6.29 21.53
CA TRP A 664 18.96 -5.38 20.43
C TRP A 664 20.45 -5.39 20.07
N GLY A 665 21.35 -5.56 21.05
CA GLY A 665 22.78 -5.74 20.82
C GLY A 665 23.08 -6.97 19.97
N GLY A 666 22.35 -8.06 20.16
CA GLY A 666 22.46 -9.26 19.31
C GLY A 666 22.13 -9.00 17.83
N LEU A 667 21.12 -8.16 17.54
CA LEU A 667 20.82 -7.75 16.16
C LEU A 667 21.92 -6.86 15.58
N LEU A 668 22.38 -5.88 16.36
CA LEU A 668 23.42 -4.93 15.93
C LEU A 668 24.75 -5.63 15.66
N ALA A 669 25.15 -6.56 16.53
CA ALA A 669 26.36 -7.38 16.33
C ALA A 669 26.26 -8.31 15.11
N GLY A 670 25.05 -8.73 14.74
CA GLY A 670 24.79 -9.56 13.55
C GLY A 670 24.55 -8.77 12.26
N ALA A 671 24.49 -7.43 12.35
CA ALA A 671 24.23 -6.54 11.23
C ALA A 671 25.46 -6.42 10.33
N ASP A 672 25.25 -6.48 9.02
CA ASP A 672 26.31 -6.28 8.02
C ASP A 672 26.59 -4.78 7.82
N ARG A 673 25.62 -3.92 8.17
CA ARG A 673 25.75 -2.47 8.11
C ARG A 673 24.80 -1.80 9.09
N ILE A 674 25.28 -0.78 9.80
CA ILE A 674 24.46 0.11 10.61
C ILE A 674 24.59 1.52 10.05
N VAL A 675 23.48 2.22 9.83
CA VAL A 675 23.45 3.58 9.28
C VAL A 675 22.89 4.54 10.31
N ALA A 676 23.74 5.47 10.74
CA ALA A 676 23.34 6.63 11.53
C ALA A 676 23.19 7.86 10.63
N PHE A 677 22.27 8.77 10.99
CA PHE A 677 21.98 9.95 10.16
C PHE A 677 22.63 11.25 10.67
N SER A 678 23.41 11.15 11.75
CA SER A 678 24.22 12.23 12.34
C SER A 678 25.38 11.63 13.12
N ASP A 679 26.43 12.43 13.35
CA ASP A 679 27.53 12.06 14.23
C ASP A 679 27.02 11.84 15.66
N ASN A 680 26.12 12.69 16.17
CA ASN A 680 25.52 12.49 17.49
C ASN A 680 24.83 11.12 17.63
N SER A 681 24.08 10.68 16.62
CA SER A 681 23.40 9.37 16.65
C SER A 681 24.40 8.20 16.67
N ARG A 682 25.51 8.31 15.92
CA ARG A 682 26.60 7.33 15.97
C ARG A 682 27.23 7.29 17.37
N ASP A 683 27.55 8.44 17.94
CA ASP A 683 28.23 8.51 19.22
C ASP A 683 27.35 7.98 20.37
N LEU A 684 26.04 8.25 20.33
CA LEU A 684 25.06 7.65 21.25
C LEU A 684 24.97 6.12 21.07
N LEU A 685 24.94 5.64 19.81
CA LEU A 685 24.96 4.22 19.53
C LEU A 685 26.24 3.56 20.08
N GLN A 686 27.42 4.16 19.88
CA GLN A 686 28.71 3.64 20.34
C GLN A 686 28.86 3.66 21.86
N THR A 687 28.34 4.71 22.51
CA THR A 687 28.27 4.77 23.99
C THR A 687 27.50 3.59 24.55
N ALA A 688 26.41 3.24 23.85
CA ALA A 688 25.55 2.16 24.24
C ALA A 688 26.16 0.80 23.84
N TYR A 689 26.61 0.64 22.59
CA TYR A 689 27.14 -0.58 21.97
C TYR A 689 28.54 -0.33 21.37
N PRO A 690 29.62 -0.36 22.17
CA PRO A 690 30.97 -0.14 21.65
C PRO A 690 31.36 -1.12 20.53
N GLU A 691 30.86 -2.35 20.59
CA GLU A 691 31.08 -3.40 19.58
C GLU A 691 30.43 -3.12 18.22
N ALA A 692 29.44 -2.23 18.17
CA ALA A 692 28.76 -1.85 16.93
C ALA A 692 29.47 -0.71 16.18
N ALA A 693 30.55 -0.15 16.75
CA ALA A 693 31.24 1.03 16.22
C ALA A 693 31.77 0.81 14.79
N ASP A 694 32.42 -0.34 14.55
CA ASP A 694 33.06 -0.64 13.26
C ASP A 694 32.05 -0.84 12.12
N ALA A 695 30.84 -1.31 12.44
CA ALA A 695 29.77 -1.53 11.48
C ALA A 695 28.93 -0.26 11.21
N CYS A 696 29.11 0.80 11.99
CA CYS A 696 28.32 2.03 11.92
C CYS A 696 28.91 3.06 10.96
N VAL A 697 28.12 3.46 9.97
CA VAL A 697 28.46 4.55 9.03
C VAL A 697 27.48 5.71 9.19
N VAL A 698 28.00 6.94 9.12
CA VAL A 698 27.18 8.15 9.13
C VAL A 698 26.82 8.52 7.68
N ALA A 699 25.53 8.49 7.35
CA ALA A 699 25.01 8.86 6.05
C ALA A 699 23.76 9.73 6.21
N PRO A 700 23.91 11.05 6.41
CA PRO A 700 22.79 11.96 6.65
C PRO A 700 21.80 12.01 5.48
N HIS A 701 20.52 12.22 5.77
CA HIS A 701 19.54 12.43 4.72
C HIS A 701 19.77 13.75 3.99
N SER A 702 19.46 13.77 2.70
CA SER A 702 19.50 14.97 1.86
C SER A 702 18.09 15.27 1.35
N PRO A 703 17.26 16.00 2.12
CA PRO A 703 15.91 16.34 1.68
C PRO A 703 15.94 17.22 0.44
N ASP A 704 14.96 17.07 -0.44
CA ASP A 704 14.76 18.00 -1.54
C ASP A 704 14.20 19.32 -0.99
N LEU A 705 14.98 20.39 -1.14
CA LEU A 705 14.66 21.74 -0.64
C LEU A 705 14.47 22.73 -1.78
N THR A 706 14.39 22.27 -3.04
CA THR A 706 14.30 23.13 -4.24
C THR A 706 13.10 24.07 -4.23
N GLY A 707 12.02 23.72 -3.54
CA GLY A 707 10.81 24.54 -3.38
C GLY A 707 10.91 25.65 -2.32
N ILE A 708 11.99 25.73 -1.52
CA ILE A 708 12.12 26.72 -0.44
C ILE A 708 12.98 27.89 -0.89
N ALA A 709 12.32 28.99 -1.27
CA ALA A 709 13.00 30.25 -1.57
C ALA A 709 13.56 30.90 -0.28
N ARG A 710 14.70 31.59 -0.41
CA ARG A 710 15.23 32.42 0.68
C ARG A 710 14.26 33.56 1.00
N VAL A 711 13.99 33.72 2.29
CA VAL A 711 13.14 34.79 2.82
C VAL A 711 13.98 36.05 2.96
N ARG A 712 13.40 37.20 2.62
CA ARG A 712 14.07 38.48 2.85
C ARG A 712 14.20 38.71 4.36
N PRO A 713 15.39 39.07 4.87
CA PRO A 713 15.55 39.39 6.28
C PRO A 713 14.57 40.50 6.69
N PRO A 714 14.04 40.47 7.93
CA PRO A 714 13.19 41.54 8.45
C PRO A 714 13.89 42.90 8.41
N ALA A 715 13.11 43.97 8.32
CA ALA A 715 13.65 45.33 8.39
C ALA A 715 14.38 45.57 9.73
N GLN A 716 15.44 46.38 9.70
CA GLN A 716 16.21 46.71 10.89
C GLN A 716 15.31 47.38 11.95
N GLY A 717 15.26 46.83 13.16
CA GLY A 717 14.38 47.31 14.24
C GLY A 717 12.96 46.72 14.23
N ALA A 718 12.65 45.77 13.34
CA ALA A 718 11.40 45.02 13.41
C ALA A 718 11.29 44.25 14.73
N ARG A 719 10.07 44.18 15.27
CA ARG A 719 9.77 43.38 16.46
C ARG A 719 10.14 41.91 16.19
N PRO A 720 10.92 41.24 17.07
CA PRO A 720 11.28 39.85 16.87
C PRO A 720 10.05 38.92 16.84
N VAL A 721 10.05 37.97 15.91
CA VAL A 721 9.03 36.93 15.78
C VAL A 721 9.72 35.59 15.66
N ILE A 722 9.54 34.75 16.68
CA ILE A 722 10.09 33.41 16.77
C ILE A 722 9.14 32.46 16.06
N GLY A 723 9.62 31.87 14.96
CA GLY A 723 8.93 30.81 14.24
C GLY A 723 9.31 29.43 14.78
N VAL A 724 8.36 28.50 14.81
CA VAL A 724 8.61 27.08 15.08
C VAL A 724 7.96 26.25 13.98
N LEU A 725 8.69 25.32 13.37
CA LEU A 725 8.16 24.47 12.29
C LEU A 725 7.80 23.06 12.78
N GLY A 726 6.70 22.53 12.26
CA GLY A 726 6.34 21.12 12.36
C GLY A 726 5.29 20.80 13.43
N ASN A 727 5.03 19.50 13.58
CA ASN A 727 4.13 18.97 14.60
C ASN A 727 4.88 18.79 15.92
N ILE A 728 4.51 19.55 16.95
CA ILE A 728 5.23 19.65 18.22
C ILE A 728 4.55 18.81 19.30
N GLY A 729 5.13 17.65 19.59
CA GLY A 729 4.80 16.82 20.75
C GLY A 729 5.62 17.18 22.00
N TYR A 730 5.42 16.45 23.10
CA TYR A 730 6.16 16.66 24.35
C TYR A 730 7.69 16.58 24.14
N GLN A 731 8.13 15.57 23.38
CA GLN A 731 9.54 15.32 23.05
C GLN A 731 10.14 16.40 22.13
N LYS A 732 9.28 17.05 21.34
CA LYS A 732 9.67 18.19 20.49
C LYS A 732 9.55 19.53 21.21
N GLY A 733 9.39 19.53 22.54
CA GLY A 733 9.39 20.75 23.33
C GLY A 733 8.04 21.45 23.46
N ALA A 734 6.90 20.77 23.32
CA ALA A 734 5.58 21.40 23.52
C ALA A 734 5.44 22.07 24.90
N GLY A 735 5.98 21.44 25.96
CA GLY A 735 6.03 22.03 27.30
C GLY A 735 6.91 23.28 27.37
N LEU A 736 8.06 23.26 26.70
CA LEU A 736 8.94 24.42 26.58
C LEU A 736 8.25 25.58 25.85
N LEU A 737 7.57 25.31 24.74
CA LEU A 737 6.85 26.34 24.00
C LEU A 737 5.70 26.95 24.82
N GLN A 738 5.04 26.16 25.66
CA GLN A 738 4.04 26.67 26.59
C GLN A 738 4.65 27.62 27.62
N ASP A 739 5.81 27.29 28.18
CA ASP A 739 6.52 28.13 29.13
C ASP A 739 7.08 29.40 28.45
N LEU A 740 7.66 29.27 27.25
CA LEU A 740 8.12 30.38 26.41
C LEU A 740 6.98 31.33 26.03
N ALA A 741 5.84 30.80 25.58
CA ALA A 741 4.67 31.61 25.23
C ALA A 741 4.17 32.44 26.42
N ARG A 742 4.16 31.85 27.62
CA ARG A 742 3.78 32.55 28.85
C ARG A 742 4.76 33.65 29.20
N HIS A 743 6.06 33.37 29.11
CA HIS A 743 7.10 34.35 29.37
C HIS A 743 7.01 35.52 28.36
N LEU A 744 6.91 35.24 27.06
CA LEU A 744 6.80 36.26 26.01
C LEU A 744 5.52 37.10 26.15
N GLY A 745 4.41 36.49 26.57
CA GLY A 745 3.18 37.23 26.88
C GLY A 745 3.32 38.20 28.05
N GLN A 746 4.24 37.93 28.99
CA GLN A 746 4.52 38.79 30.15
C GLN A 746 5.56 39.86 29.83
N SER A 747 6.67 39.50 29.18
CA SER A 747 7.78 40.40 28.88
C SER A 747 7.54 41.26 27.64
N GLY A 748 6.72 40.79 26.69
CA GLY A 748 6.49 41.44 25.41
C GLY A 748 7.71 41.46 24.48
N ALA A 749 8.75 40.67 24.78
CA ALA A 749 10.05 40.71 24.12
C ALA A 749 10.04 40.23 22.66
N ALA A 750 9.14 39.31 22.30
CA ALA A 750 8.97 38.77 20.96
C ALA A 750 7.58 38.18 20.78
N ASP A 751 7.16 37.94 19.53
CA ASP A 751 5.98 37.15 19.22
C ASP A 751 6.36 35.69 18.90
N LEU A 752 5.44 34.74 19.13
CA LEU A 752 5.66 33.31 18.89
C LEU A 752 4.63 32.78 17.88
N VAL A 753 5.11 32.13 16.82
CA VAL A 753 4.27 31.51 15.80
C VAL A 753 4.71 30.07 15.56
N VAL A 754 3.80 29.12 15.77
CA VAL A 754 3.98 27.72 15.39
C VAL A 754 3.37 27.51 14.01
N VAL A 755 4.23 27.26 13.02
CA VAL A 755 3.87 26.83 11.67
C VAL A 755 3.83 25.30 11.66
N GLY A 756 2.66 24.77 12.00
CA GLY A 756 2.43 23.37 12.28
C GLY A 756 1.38 23.19 13.38
N ASN A 757 1.29 21.99 13.94
CA ASN A 757 0.36 21.67 15.02
C ASN A 757 1.10 21.49 16.35
N ILE A 758 0.44 21.76 17.47
CA ILE A 758 0.93 21.41 18.81
C ILE A 758 0.05 20.32 19.41
N ASP A 759 0.64 19.42 20.19
CA ASP A 759 -0.11 18.43 20.96
C ASP A 759 -1.23 19.12 21.78
N PRO A 760 -2.51 18.73 21.60
CA PRO A 760 -3.65 19.34 22.28
C PRO A 760 -3.59 19.31 23.82
N ALA A 761 -2.73 18.48 24.41
CA ALA A 761 -2.47 18.50 25.85
C ALA A 761 -1.76 19.78 26.32
N TYR A 762 -1.13 20.52 25.42
CA TYR A 762 -0.40 21.75 25.68
C TYR A 762 -1.15 22.94 25.07
N HIS A 763 -1.29 24.00 25.86
CA HIS A 763 -1.97 25.21 25.44
C HIS A 763 -0.99 26.38 25.41
N LEU A 764 -0.84 27.01 24.24
CA LEU A 764 -0.05 28.23 24.10
C LEU A 764 -0.95 29.44 24.41
N PRO A 765 -0.70 30.18 25.51
CA PRO A 765 -1.48 31.38 25.81
C PRO A 765 -1.23 32.48 24.77
N PRO A 766 -2.22 33.36 24.51
CA PRO A 766 -2.03 34.56 23.70
C PRO A 766 -0.87 35.42 24.23
N PRO A 767 -0.13 36.15 23.37
CA PRO A 767 -0.40 36.38 21.94
C PRO A 767 0.16 35.30 20.98
N ALA A 768 0.65 34.16 21.48
CA ALA A 768 1.17 33.08 20.64
C ALA A 768 0.13 32.55 19.63
N ARG A 769 0.58 32.18 18.42
CA ARG A 769 -0.29 31.73 17.32
C ARG A 769 0.11 30.33 16.84
N VAL A 770 -0.89 29.52 16.51
CA VAL A 770 -0.71 28.20 15.87
C VAL A 770 -1.37 28.26 14.49
N HIS A 771 -0.59 28.02 13.44
CA HIS A 771 -1.07 28.08 12.05
C HIS A 771 -1.86 26.83 11.66
N GLY A 772 -1.41 25.65 12.10
CA GLY A 772 -1.87 24.36 11.60
C GLY A 772 -0.93 23.79 10.54
N SER A 773 -1.37 22.73 9.86
CA SER A 773 -0.59 22.01 8.85
C SER A 773 -0.14 22.91 7.69
N TYR A 774 1.03 22.61 7.11
CA TYR A 774 1.62 23.37 6.00
C TYR A 774 2.20 22.41 4.95
N GLN A 775 2.43 22.95 3.74
CA GLN A 775 3.25 22.31 2.70
C GLN A 775 4.62 22.97 2.68
N VAL A 776 5.68 22.20 2.42
CA VAL A 776 7.08 22.66 2.52
C VAL A 776 7.34 23.88 1.63
N GLU A 777 6.79 23.90 0.41
CA GLU A 777 6.84 25.03 -0.53
C GLU A 777 6.20 26.34 -0.03
N HIS A 778 5.30 26.26 0.96
CA HIS A 778 4.64 27.43 1.54
C HIS A 778 5.43 28.06 2.69
N VAL A 779 6.47 27.40 3.21
CA VAL A 779 7.26 27.88 4.35
C VAL A 779 7.78 29.31 4.14
N PRO A 780 8.34 29.71 2.97
CA PRO A 780 8.79 31.08 2.74
C PRO A 780 7.66 32.11 2.84
N ASN A 781 6.49 31.80 2.26
CA ASN A 781 5.33 32.70 2.28
C ASN A 781 4.76 32.84 3.70
N LEU A 782 4.75 31.76 4.48
CA LEU A 782 4.32 31.78 5.87
C LEU A 782 5.30 32.58 6.73
N ALA A 783 6.60 32.43 6.52
CA ALA A 783 7.63 33.23 7.18
C ALA A 783 7.43 34.73 6.92
N ALA A 784 7.21 35.12 5.66
CA ALA A 784 6.94 36.50 5.29
C ALA A 784 5.62 37.01 5.89
N ARG A 785 4.53 36.23 5.80
CA ARG A 785 3.20 36.58 6.32
C ARG A 785 3.21 36.89 7.82
N TYR A 786 3.95 36.08 8.59
CA TYR A 786 4.03 36.24 10.03
C TYR A 786 5.19 37.15 10.48
N GLY A 787 6.03 37.62 9.55
CA GLY A 787 7.19 38.44 9.86
C GLY A 787 8.25 37.70 10.66
N ILE A 788 8.41 36.38 10.45
CA ILE A 788 9.32 35.52 11.19
C ILE A 788 10.76 36.04 11.04
N THR A 789 11.41 36.29 12.18
CA THR A 789 12.76 36.86 12.24
C THR A 789 13.83 35.80 12.49
N CYS A 790 13.45 34.71 13.16
CA CYS A 790 14.30 33.55 13.38
C CYS A 790 13.46 32.29 13.60
N TRP A 791 14.07 31.13 13.43
CA TRP A 791 13.46 29.85 13.73
C TRP A 791 14.02 29.26 15.04
N LEU A 792 13.15 28.62 15.81
CA LEU A 792 13.50 27.77 16.93
C LEU A 792 13.12 26.32 16.60
N ILE A 793 14.06 25.40 16.81
CA ILE A 793 13.85 23.95 16.82
C ILE A 793 13.86 23.51 18.29
N PRO A 794 12.69 23.38 18.95
CA PRO A 794 12.58 23.25 20.40
C PRO A 794 12.77 21.82 20.92
N SER A 795 13.28 20.91 20.09
CA SER A 795 13.37 19.49 20.41
C SER A 795 14.29 19.23 21.61
N VAL A 796 13.71 18.69 22.68
CA VAL A 796 14.38 18.39 23.96
C VAL A 796 14.94 16.98 24.05
N TRP A 797 14.86 16.25 22.93
CA TRP A 797 15.43 14.91 22.74
C TRP A 797 16.43 14.95 21.58
N PRO A 798 17.43 14.07 21.53
CA PRO A 798 18.27 13.96 20.35
C PRO A 798 17.41 13.45 19.19
N GLU A 799 17.18 14.25 18.16
CA GLU A 799 16.59 13.71 16.93
C GLU A 799 17.67 12.96 16.16
N THR A 800 17.31 11.83 15.55
CA THR A 800 18.22 11.08 14.66
C THR A 800 18.45 11.81 13.35
N PHE A 801 17.40 12.49 12.86
CA PHE A 801 17.41 13.44 11.76
C PHE A 801 16.23 14.42 11.89
N SER A 802 16.40 15.67 11.45
CA SER A 802 15.39 16.72 11.58
C SER A 802 15.08 17.43 10.25
N TYR A 803 13.97 17.04 9.60
CA TYR A 803 13.49 17.69 8.36
C TYR A 803 13.18 19.18 8.56
N THR A 804 12.48 19.52 9.64
CA THR A 804 12.11 20.90 9.98
C THR A 804 13.33 21.80 10.19
N THR A 805 14.46 21.24 10.67
CA THR A 805 15.72 21.98 10.78
C THR A 805 16.26 22.36 9.40
N HIS A 806 16.23 21.43 8.45
CA HIS A 806 16.68 21.68 7.07
C HIS A 806 15.75 22.67 6.34
N GLU A 807 14.44 22.54 6.53
CA GLU A 807 13.43 23.47 6.02
C GLU A 807 13.65 24.89 6.56
N ALA A 808 13.84 25.02 7.88
CA ALA A 808 14.13 26.29 8.53
C ALA A 808 15.41 26.95 7.97
N LEU A 809 16.49 26.17 7.86
CA LEU A 809 17.78 26.65 7.35
C LEU A 809 17.70 27.08 5.88
N ALA A 810 16.90 26.40 5.06
CA ALA A 810 16.71 26.74 3.64
C ALA A 810 16.08 28.13 3.45
N THR A 811 15.29 28.60 4.42
CA THR A 811 14.74 29.98 4.39
C THR A 811 15.83 31.06 4.46
N GLY A 812 17.02 30.73 4.95
CA GLY A 812 18.13 31.67 5.13
C GLY A 812 17.99 32.60 6.35
N LEU A 813 16.98 32.37 7.21
CA LEU A 813 16.85 33.07 8.50
C LEU A 813 17.73 32.41 9.57
N PRO A 814 18.11 33.13 10.66
CA PRO A 814 18.77 32.54 11.81
C PRO A 814 17.97 31.37 12.40
N VAL A 815 18.63 30.25 12.67
CA VAL A 815 18.01 29.06 13.27
C VAL A 815 18.70 28.75 14.60
N TRP A 816 17.89 28.52 15.62
CA TRP A 816 18.33 28.13 16.96
C TRP A 816 17.82 26.74 17.30
N ALA A 817 18.67 25.91 17.88
CA ALA A 817 18.32 24.58 18.36
C ALA A 817 19.08 24.28 19.66
N PHE A 818 18.61 23.31 20.44
CA PHE A 818 19.44 22.79 21.52
C PHE A 818 20.67 22.08 20.97
N ASP A 819 21.75 22.13 21.73
CA ASP A 819 22.99 21.43 21.43
C ASP A 819 22.86 19.93 21.71
N LEU A 820 22.02 19.29 20.91
CA LEU A 820 21.54 17.94 21.11
C LEU A 820 21.08 17.35 19.78
N GLY A 821 21.43 16.09 19.51
CA GLY A 821 20.94 15.35 18.34
C GLY A 821 21.39 15.93 17.00
N ALA A 822 20.84 15.34 15.93
CA ALA A 822 21.07 15.78 14.56
C ALA A 822 20.63 17.22 14.31
N GLN A 823 19.59 17.70 15.01
CA GLN A 823 19.17 19.10 14.92
C GLN A 823 20.27 20.05 15.40
N GLY A 824 20.93 19.72 16.52
CA GLY A 824 22.04 20.50 17.06
C GLY A 824 23.25 20.48 16.13
N ASP A 825 23.66 19.29 15.67
CA ASP A 825 24.78 19.11 14.72
C ASP A 825 24.58 19.97 13.46
N THR A 826 23.37 19.91 12.89
CA THR A 826 23.02 20.62 11.65
C THR A 826 23.03 22.14 11.85
N VAL A 827 22.42 22.63 12.94
CA VAL A 827 22.40 24.07 13.26
C VAL A 827 23.80 24.58 13.57
N ARG A 828 24.62 23.83 14.30
CA ARG A 828 26.01 24.20 14.59
C ARG A 828 26.83 24.37 13.31
N ALA A 829 26.75 23.39 12.40
CA ALA A 829 27.45 23.44 11.12
C ALA A 829 26.97 24.62 10.26
N ALA A 830 25.66 24.89 10.24
CA ALA A 830 25.10 26.02 9.51
C ALA A 830 25.50 27.38 10.11
N ALA A 831 25.50 27.52 11.44
CA ALA A 831 25.90 28.73 12.13
C ALA A 831 27.39 29.03 11.90
N ALA A 832 28.26 28.02 11.94
CA ALA A 832 29.68 28.18 11.64
C ALA A 832 29.93 28.69 10.20
N ARG A 833 29.08 28.29 9.24
CA ARG A 833 29.19 28.70 7.83
C ARG A 833 28.56 30.07 7.54
N THR A 834 27.46 30.41 8.21
CA THR A 834 26.65 31.60 7.89
C THR A 834 26.85 32.77 8.85
N GLY A 835 27.39 32.51 10.05
CA GLY A 835 27.45 33.48 11.15
C GLY A 835 26.08 33.83 11.76
N GLN A 836 25.03 33.07 11.44
CA GLN A 836 23.65 33.33 11.90
C GLN A 836 23.10 32.17 12.71
N GLY A 837 22.32 32.49 13.75
CA GLY A 837 21.75 31.49 14.66
C GLY A 837 22.81 30.83 15.54
N GLY A 838 22.49 29.65 16.07
CA GLY A 838 23.42 28.90 16.91
C GLY A 838 22.76 27.79 17.72
N VAL A 839 23.60 27.01 18.40
CA VAL A 839 23.13 25.98 19.34
C VAL A 839 23.09 26.51 20.77
N ILE A 840 22.15 26.01 21.56
CA ILE A 840 21.89 26.42 22.94
C ILE A 840 22.15 25.22 23.85
N PRO A 841 23.03 25.33 24.87
CA PRO A 841 23.25 24.25 25.81
C PRO A 841 21.94 23.85 26.50
N LEU A 842 21.65 22.55 26.54
CA LEU A 842 20.54 22.02 27.33
C LEU A 842 21.09 21.51 28.67
N ASP A 843 20.70 22.13 29.79
CA ASP A 843 21.07 21.64 31.11
C ASP A 843 20.45 20.26 31.36
N MET A 844 21.31 19.24 31.46
CA MET A 844 20.96 17.84 31.72
C MET A 844 20.37 17.62 33.14
N GLN A 845 20.47 18.61 34.02
CA GLN A 845 19.98 18.56 35.40
C GLN A 845 18.66 19.33 35.60
N GLY A 846 18.27 20.21 34.66
CA GLY A 846 17.24 21.25 34.84
C GLY A 846 16.10 21.26 33.81
N LYS A 847 15.40 22.39 33.74
CA LYS A 847 14.51 22.76 32.61
C LYS A 847 15.28 23.75 31.73
N PRO A 848 14.99 23.85 30.41
CA PRO A 848 15.61 24.87 29.57
C PRO A 848 15.38 26.27 30.14
N ASP A 849 16.42 27.10 30.15
CA ASP A 849 16.35 28.49 30.60
C ASP A 849 15.64 29.34 29.53
N VAL A 850 14.41 29.74 29.83
CA VAL A 850 13.57 30.53 28.91
C VAL A 850 14.12 31.95 28.74
N ASP A 851 14.79 32.50 29.74
CA ASP A 851 15.33 33.87 29.68
C ASP A 851 16.57 33.91 28.78
N ASP A 852 17.44 32.91 28.87
CA ASP A 852 18.58 32.74 27.95
C ASP A 852 18.12 32.51 26.51
N LEU A 853 17.07 31.68 26.32
CA LEU A 853 16.45 31.44 25.01
C LEU A 853 15.98 32.74 24.35
N VAL A 854 15.19 33.56 25.07
CA VAL A 854 14.70 34.84 24.55
C VAL A 854 15.86 35.77 24.26
N THR A 855 16.84 35.88 25.17
CA THR A 855 18.00 36.77 25.01
C THR A 855 18.78 36.45 23.74
N ARG A 856 19.07 35.16 23.47
CA ARG A 856 19.80 34.75 22.26
C ARG A 856 19.00 34.99 20.98
N MET A 857 17.70 34.69 20.98
CA MET A 857 16.85 34.81 19.79
C MET A 857 16.49 36.26 19.45
N THR A 858 16.53 37.17 20.43
CA THR A 858 16.18 38.58 20.24
C THR A 858 17.39 39.51 20.14
N ALA A 859 18.61 38.98 20.32
CA ALA A 859 19.83 39.76 20.16
C ALA A 859 19.96 40.33 18.73
N PRO A 860 20.41 41.59 18.57
CA PRO A 860 20.68 42.15 17.25
C PRO A 860 21.77 41.31 16.56
N ALA A 861 21.53 40.89 15.31
CA ALA A 861 22.52 40.16 14.53
C ALA A 861 23.84 40.96 14.54
N ALA A 862 24.92 40.36 15.04
CA ALA A 862 26.23 40.98 15.04
C ALA A 862 26.57 41.35 13.59
N GLY A 863 26.67 42.65 13.33
CA GLY A 863 26.93 43.16 11.99
C GLY A 863 28.18 42.50 11.42
N ALA A 864 28.07 41.99 10.20
CA ALA A 864 29.22 41.59 9.41
C ALA A 864 30.21 42.76 9.40
N ALA A 865 31.26 42.66 10.20
CA ALA A 865 32.37 43.60 10.17
C ALA A 865 32.98 43.52 8.77
N ARG A 866 32.81 44.63 8.03
CA ARG A 866 33.50 45.04 6.81
C ARG A 866 34.68 44.12 6.42
N ALA A 867 34.50 43.30 5.39
CA ALA A 867 35.59 43.04 4.46
C ALA A 867 35.87 44.36 3.72
N GLY A 868 36.74 45.16 4.33
CA GLY A 868 37.26 46.40 3.76
C GLY A 868 38.14 46.08 2.56
N ARG A 869 37.97 46.90 1.52
CA ARG A 869 38.81 47.03 0.32
C ARG A 869 40.31 46.96 0.68
N GLY A 870 41.04 46.17 -0.11
CA GLY A 870 42.50 46.06 -0.12
C GLY A 870 42.89 45.03 -1.16
#